data_AF-A0A351ZZL2-F1
#
_entry.id   AF-A0A351ZZL2-F1
#
_cell.length_a   1.000
_cell.length_b   1.000
_cell.length_c   1.000
_cell.angle_alpha   90.00
_cell.angle_beta   90.00
_cell.angle_gamma   90.00
#
_symmetry.space_group_name_H-M   'P 1'
#
loop_
_entity.id
_entity.type
_entity.pdbx_description
1 polymer ?
#
loop_
_entity_poly.entity_id
_entity_poly.type
_entity_poly.pdbx_seq_one_letter_code
_entity_poly.pdbx_strand_id
1 'polypeptide(L)'
;MNRIVRLMIALAALMISAQAWAQVDTNDAYRVIYGNLVKATATELTVDGADASGVVAQEVFTVNATTQIDGCSLDEVVAGTQLLIYVAERKAGGNVANYVKFYGCEPSWAFSGVITGSESGTITLDARDASGTGTTSVQVKTTSTTTFSTCYGAVRVSSDFIKGTPVIVSAVGAKDNLRALYVTSQDDCGETFHVEGAFVSYIDSVLSLNVDGKPDPLRLVLSERVGRPYMDSVQFIYTCSGEVVSVSDVRSGERMSVVYLSIPRQGDFLQYAQLLRNCPFTATGTITSVDGRSITITANGQTYVAAMTDATAIYDCYSREITSDALVVGTSVDAFIIPEASGNSVLKIQIKNDCPFAFSIGGKISAVSQTAVTINGVSSEDRTEGSRELSFDAASAVLDCLNLPLGIDRLQVGSDVVAYYRTSGSQRIADMVIVQSPCDVSSFAGTVLSATAGFITVTDADGSTRSLAIDANSKLNDCNGESIAISASLVGTTVTGVVLNSTTPPSIQWATFFVGCPVIVNEGGIITEVRDSSLTLQGSSGRVELQRSSYTVVYDSYTMPTDWSTLRLGDSVCTWYDDASKLLYRIMAGSACASSEADGAKQMVGMVTSSSSGELTIENAAGEMSFALTNNTSMLTTNNAPVSVSELSSGMRVSVMSDSYNRRGQPVASSVTVMMSPTSVDEESASPAVVVSPNPASDNVTFGNTLPGEIVTLFDQRGNRVLRTDAQTVNVTTLAPGIYTVVRENGTAGRLVIVR
;
A
#
# COMPACT_ATOMS: atom_id res chain seq x y z
N MET A 1 -31.01 -9.45 -3.91
CA MET A 1 -29.83 -8.87 -3.24
C MET A 1 -29.81 -9.30 -1.78
N ASN A 2 -28.74 -9.99 -1.38
CA ASN A 2 -28.69 -10.85 -0.19
C ASN A 2 -28.51 -10.04 1.11
N ARG A 3 -29.11 -10.48 2.24
CA ARG A 3 -29.00 -9.79 3.56
C ARG A 3 -27.55 -9.65 4.03
N ILE A 4 -26.67 -10.57 3.61
CA ILE A 4 -25.23 -10.54 3.88
C ILE A 4 -24.53 -9.37 3.17
N VAL A 5 -24.96 -9.02 1.96
CA VAL A 5 -24.42 -7.86 1.21
C VAL A 5 -24.83 -6.55 1.87
N ARG A 6 -26.05 -6.48 2.45
CA ARG A 6 -26.49 -5.31 3.22
C ARG A 6 -25.75 -5.14 4.55
N LEU A 7 -25.35 -6.26 5.19
CA LEU A 7 -24.55 -6.24 6.40
C LEU A 7 -23.10 -5.82 6.10
N MET A 8 -22.52 -6.29 4.99
CA MET A 8 -21.17 -5.91 4.53
C MET A 8 -21.08 -4.43 4.10
N ILE A 9 -22.12 -3.89 3.45
CA ILE A 9 -22.17 -2.46 3.10
C ILE A 9 -22.38 -1.58 4.36
N ALA A 10 -23.16 -2.04 5.34
CA ALA A 10 -23.31 -1.35 6.61
C ALA A 10 -22.03 -1.41 7.47
N LEU A 11 -21.29 -2.53 7.43
CA LEU A 11 -19.97 -2.66 8.09
C LEU A 11 -18.91 -1.79 7.40
N ALA A 12 -18.90 -1.76 6.06
CA ALA A 12 -18.00 -0.89 5.29
C ALA A 12 -18.33 0.59 5.50
N ALA A 13 -19.61 0.97 5.63
CA ALA A 13 -20.01 2.33 5.96
C ALA A 13 -19.63 2.73 7.40
N LEU A 14 -19.64 1.79 8.36
CA LEU A 14 -19.14 2.00 9.71
C LEU A 14 -17.61 2.06 9.79
N MET A 15 -16.90 1.39 8.87
CA MET A 15 -15.43 1.45 8.78
C MET A 15 -14.93 2.68 8.00
N ILE A 16 -15.73 3.25 7.09
CA ILE A 16 -15.37 4.47 6.34
C ILE A 16 -15.71 5.73 7.14
N SER A 17 -16.71 5.72 8.02
CA SER A 17 -16.99 6.85 8.94
C SER A 17 -16.16 6.82 10.23
N ALA A 18 -15.28 5.83 10.39
CA ALA A 18 -14.36 5.69 11.52
C ALA A 18 -12.88 5.83 11.11
N GLN A 19 -12.55 6.39 9.94
CA GLN A 19 -11.16 6.72 9.58
C GLN A 19 -10.86 8.21 9.74
N ALA A 20 -11.05 8.69 10.96
CA ALA A 20 -10.35 9.83 11.52
C ALA A 20 -10.09 9.54 13.00
N TRP A 21 -9.41 8.43 13.30
CA TRP A 21 -8.88 8.21 14.64
C TRP A 21 -7.63 9.08 14.77
N ALA A 22 -7.78 10.15 15.54
CA ALA A 22 -6.66 10.75 16.26
C ALA A 22 -6.07 9.65 17.16
N GLN A 23 -4.88 9.16 16.82
CA GLN A 23 -4.07 8.37 17.74
C GLN A 23 -3.11 9.35 18.43
N VAL A 24 -3.33 9.52 19.73
CA VAL A 24 -2.66 10.49 20.60
C VAL A 24 -1.30 9.94 21.01
N ASP A 25 -0.29 10.79 20.83
CA ASP A 25 1.06 10.69 21.39
C ASP A 25 1.01 11.09 22.87
N THR A 26 1.48 10.23 23.78
CA THR A 26 1.33 10.37 25.24
C THR A 26 2.50 11.05 25.95
N ASN A 27 3.51 11.60 25.25
CA ASN A 27 4.77 11.97 25.91
C ASN A 27 5.26 13.44 25.86
N ASP A 28 4.50 14.44 25.38
CA ASP A 28 4.70 15.82 25.87
C ASP A 28 3.50 16.78 25.62
N ALA A 29 3.25 17.67 26.59
CA ALA A 29 1.92 18.17 26.97
C ALA A 29 1.31 19.33 26.14
N TYR A 30 1.30 19.25 24.80
CA TYR A 30 0.43 20.13 24.00
C TYR A 30 -0.94 19.50 23.82
N ARG A 31 -1.92 19.98 24.59
CA ARG A 31 -3.30 19.59 24.37
C ARG A 31 -3.79 20.22 23.07
N VAL A 32 -4.05 19.39 22.06
CA VAL A 32 -4.68 19.81 20.80
C VAL A 32 -6.18 19.64 20.92
N ILE A 33 -6.91 20.69 20.56
CA ILE A 33 -8.37 20.70 20.53
C ILE A 33 -8.80 20.92 19.10
N TYR A 34 -9.54 19.96 18.56
CA TYR A 34 -10.20 20.08 17.27
C TYR A 34 -11.70 20.18 17.49
N GLY A 35 -12.35 21.17 16.90
CA GLY A 35 -13.77 21.38 17.15
C GLY A 35 -14.40 22.45 16.30
N ASN A 36 -15.59 22.87 16.74
CA ASN A 36 -16.35 23.95 16.15
C ASN A 36 -16.35 25.16 17.07
N LEU A 37 -16.16 26.34 16.50
CA LEU A 37 -16.19 27.59 17.23
C LEU A 37 -17.60 27.81 17.80
N VAL A 38 -17.76 27.94 19.11
CA VAL A 38 -19.03 28.36 19.71
C VAL A 38 -19.10 29.89 19.76
N LYS A 39 -18.00 30.54 20.12
CA LYS A 39 -17.92 32.00 20.26
C LYS A 39 -16.47 32.49 20.15
N ALA A 40 -16.25 33.57 19.42
CA ALA A 40 -14.98 34.31 19.42
C ALA A 40 -15.18 35.71 20.00
N THR A 41 -14.17 36.18 20.73
CA THR A 41 -14.01 37.57 21.19
C THR A 41 -12.55 37.96 21.02
N ALA A 42 -12.22 39.24 21.19
CA ALA A 42 -10.84 39.73 21.06
C ALA A 42 -9.82 39.06 21.99
N THR A 43 -10.26 38.44 23.09
CA THR A 43 -9.38 37.83 24.11
C THR A 43 -9.73 36.40 24.46
N GLU A 44 -10.81 35.84 23.92
CA GLU A 44 -11.30 34.51 24.29
C GLU A 44 -11.97 33.78 23.12
N LEU A 45 -11.72 32.48 23.02
CA LEU A 45 -12.38 31.53 22.13
C LEU A 45 -13.13 30.49 22.95
N THR A 46 -14.40 30.27 22.66
CA THR A 46 -15.17 29.14 23.18
C THR A 46 -15.32 28.13 22.06
N VAL A 47 -14.94 26.87 22.29
CA VAL A 47 -14.94 25.79 21.29
C VAL A 47 -15.69 24.59 21.84
N ASP A 48 -16.53 24.00 21.00
CA ASP A 48 -17.10 22.68 21.24
C ASP A 48 -16.26 21.68 20.45
N GLY A 49 -15.39 20.97 21.14
CA GLY A 49 -14.32 20.20 20.50
C GLY A 49 -13.98 18.94 21.27
N ALA A 50 -13.31 18.03 20.57
CA ALA A 50 -12.68 16.90 21.19
C ALA A 50 -11.20 17.24 21.40
N ASP A 51 -10.68 16.86 22.56
CA ASP A 51 -9.23 16.70 22.65
C ASP A 51 -8.78 15.46 21.89
N ALA A 52 -7.47 15.30 21.79
CA ALA A 52 -6.85 14.20 21.08
C ALA A 52 -7.40 12.83 21.55
N SER A 53 -7.79 12.69 22.83
CA SER A 53 -8.34 11.44 23.41
C SER A 53 -9.81 11.19 23.08
N GLY A 54 -10.43 12.04 22.26
CA GLY A 54 -11.83 11.94 21.87
C GLY A 54 -12.80 12.41 22.95
N VAL A 55 -12.31 13.03 24.04
CA VAL A 55 -13.16 13.61 25.08
C VAL A 55 -13.75 14.90 24.54
N VAL A 56 -15.06 14.87 24.27
CA VAL A 56 -15.81 16.01 23.77
C VAL A 56 -16.23 16.90 24.92
N ALA A 57 -15.78 18.15 24.92
CA ALA A 57 -16.17 19.15 25.90
C ALA A 57 -16.19 20.55 25.28
N GLN A 58 -17.09 21.39 25.78
CA GLN A 58 -17.03 22.81 25.49
C GLN A 58 -15.98 23.48 26.38
N GLU A 59 -15.01 24.15 25.75
CA GLU A 59 -13.88 24.75 26.44
C GLU A 59 -13.66 26.21 26.05
N VAL A 60 -13.07 26.97 26.98
CA VAL A 60 -12.73 28.39 26.78
C VAL A 60 -11.22 28.54 26.80
N PHE A 61 -10.70 29.21 25.78
CA PHE A 61 -9.28 29.50 25.58
C PHE A 61 -9.06 31.00 25.56
N THR A 62 -8.15 31.49 26.40
CA THR A 62 -7.67 32.87 26.32
C THR A 62 -6.77 33.02 25.09
N VAL A 63 -7.00 34.08 24.32
CA VAL A 63 -6.18 34.51 23.20
C VAL A 63 -5.47 35.79 23.59
N ASN A 64 -4.16 35.86 23.38
CA ASN A 64 -3.34 37.00 23.76
C ASN A 64 -2.34 37.36 22.63
N ALA A 65 -1.48 38.35 22.88
CA ALA A 65 -0.50 38.81 21.89
C ALA A 65 0.55 37.76 21.49
N THR A 66 0.68 36.66 22.23
CA THR A 66 1.57 35.53 21.90
C THR A 66 0.84 34.41 21.15
N THR A 67 -0.49 34.42 21.10
CA THR A 67 -1.27 33.47 20.32
C THR A 67 -1.11 33.73 18.83
N GLN A 68 -0.61 32.75 18.09
CA GLN A 68 -0.57 32.81 16.64
C GLN A 68 -1.94 32.43 16.07
N ILE A 69 -2.46 33.23 15.14
CA ILE A 69 -3.76 32.98 14.49
C ILE A 69 -3.51 32.84 12.98
N ASP A 70 -3.96 31.74 12.41
CA ASP A 70 -3.86 31.40 11.00
C ASP A 70 -5.25 31.21 10.37
N GLY A 71 -5.41 31.63 9.11
CA GLY A 71 -6.70 31.74 8.43
C GLY A 71 -7.34 33.12 8.62
N CYS A 72 -8.49 33.17 9.28
CA CYS A 72 -9.29 34.40 9.46
C CYS A 72 -9.01 35.07 10.81
N SER A 73 -9.23 36.39 10.90
CA SER A 73 -9.13 37.09 12.18
C SER A 73 -10.30 36.75 13.11
N LEU A 74 -10.13 37.00 14.42
CA LEU A 74 -11.18 36.78 15.43
C LEU A 74 -12.46 37.58 15.16
N ASP A 75 -12.34 38.71 14.45
CA ASP A 75 -13.45 39.59 14.10
C ASP A 75 -14.19 39.12 12.83
N GLU A 76 -13.55 38.29 12.01
CA GLU A 76 -14.10 37.77 10.75
C GLU A 76 -14.74 36.39 10.91
N VAL A 77 -14.34 35.60 11.90
CA VAL A 77 -14.80 34.23 12.07
C VAL A 77 -16.19 34.11 12.69
N VAL A 78 -17.02 33.24 12.12
CA VAL A 78 -18.40 33.00 12.56
C VAL A 78 -18.50 31.71 13.39
N ALA A 79 -19.43 31.68 14.35
CA ALA A 79 -19.76 30.47 15.12
C ALA A 79 -20.11 29.27 14.20
N GLY A 80 -19.67 28.09 14.59
CA GLY A 80 -19.72 26.83 13.85
C GLY A 80 -18.51 26.55 12.98
N THR A 81 -17.61 27.52 12.79
CA THR A 81 -16.39 27.36 11.96
C THR A 81 -15.48 26.31 12.58
N GLN A 82 -14.97 25.40 11.76
CA GLN A 82 -14.00 24.39 12.22
C GLN A 82 -12.67 25.07 12.54
N LEU A 83 -12.11 24.70 13.69
CA LEU A 83 -10.82 25.22 14.11
C LEU A 83 -10.00 24.15 14.82
N LEU A 84 -8.69 24.38 14.81
CA LEU A 84 -7.71 23.64 15.57
C LEU A 84 -7.00 24.60 16.52
N ILE A 85 -6.89 24.22 17.80
CA ILE A 85 -6.20 24.97 18.83
C ILE A 85 -5.09 24.12 19.44
N TYR A 86 -3.87 24.65 19.47
CA TYR A 86 -2.81 24.14 20.34
C TYR A 86 -2.84 24.92 21.66
N VAL A 87 -3.02 24.22 22.76
CA VAL A 87 -3.07 24.82 24.10
C VAL A 87 -1.67 24.82 24.71
N ALA A 88 -1.21 25.98 25.21
CA ALA A 88 0.00 26.05 26.03
C ALA A 88 -0.32 25.65 27.48
N GLU A 89 0.51 24.81 28.11
CA GLU A 89 0.21 24.30 29.45
C GLU A 89 0.28 25.34 30.60
N ARG A 90 -0.43 25.01 31.69
CA ARG A 90 -1.05 25.87 32.72
C ARG A 90 -0.10 26.58 33.71
N LYS A 91 -0.47 27.81 34.09
CA LYS A 91 -0.37 28.30 35.48
C LYS A 91 -1.66 29.02 35.89
N ALA A 92 -2.40 28.45 36.86
CA ALA A 92 -3.46 29.04 37.71
C ALA A 92 -4.58 29.94 37.10
N GLY A 93 -4.58 30.27 35.80
CA GLY A 93 -5.40 31.34 35.21
C GLY A 93 -6.28 30.96 34.02
N GLY A 94 -6.37 29.68 33.63
CA GLY A 94 -7.18 29.21 32.48
C GLY A 94 -6.37 28.56 31.36
N ASN A 95 -7.05 28.06 30.32
CA ASN A 95 -6.41 27.50 29.12
C ASN A 95 -6.02 28.67 28.18
N VAL A 96 -4.77 28.74 27.73
CA VAL A 96 -4.31 29.78 26.80
C VAL A 96 -3.97 29.14 25.46
N ALA A 97 -4.51 29.69 24.37
CA ALA A 97 -4.19 29.23 23.03
C ALA A 97 -2.77 29.69 22.64
N ASN A 98 -1.91 28.76 22.25
CA ASN A 98 -0.61 29.06 21.65
C ASN A 98 -0.77 29.34 20.15
N TYR A 99 -1.58 28.52 19.49
CA TYR A 99 -1.89 28.66 18.07
C TYR A 99 -3.34 28.29 17.79
N VAL A 100 -3.98 29.05 16.90
CA VAL A 100 -5.35 28.84 16.44
C VAL A 100 -5.35 28.86 14.92
N LYS A 101 -5.86 27.80 14.30
CA LYS A 101 -6.10 27.76 12.86
C LYS A 101 -7.58 27.62 12.57
N PHE A 102 -8.12 28.58 11.82
CA PHE A 102 -9.49 28.53 11.32
C PHE A 102 -9.52 27.93 9.91
N TYR A 103 -10.34 26.91 9.70
CA TYR A 103 -10.55 26.28 8.40
C TYR A 103 -11.66 27.00 7.64
N GLY A 104 -11.37 28.25 7.24
CA GLY A 104 -12.33 29.20 6.67
C GLY A 104 -12.84 30.23 7.69
N CYS A 105 -13.61 31.23 7.25
CA CYS A 105 -14.20 32.25 8.15
C CYS A 105 -15.66 31.93 8.52
N GLU A 106 -16.29 31.01 7.79
CA GLU A 106 -17.64 30.53 8.02
C GLU A 106 -17.61 28.99 8.06
N PRO A 107 -18.56 28.34 8.75
CA PRO A 107 -18.69 26.88 8.72
C PRO A 107 -18.85 26.40 7.28
N SER A 108 -18.08 25.39 6.88
CA SER A 108 -18.21 24.75 5.56
C SER A 108 -18.97 23.43 5.67
N TRP A 109 -19.77 23.15 4.65
CA TRP A 109 -20.64 21.99 4.61
C TRP A 109 -20.58 21.34 3.23
N ALA A 110 -20.59 20.01 3.20
CA ALA A 110 -20.68 19.23 1.98
C ALA A 110 -21.88 18.28 2.08
N PHE A 111 -22.83 18.46 1.17
CA PHE A 111 -24.03 17.65 1.10
C PHE A 111 -24.04 16.82 -0.16
N SER A 112 -24.46 15.57 -0.07
CA SER A 112 -24.82 14.75 -1.24
C SER A 112 -26.27 14.28 -1.09
N GLY A 113 -27.09 14.53 -2.11
CA GLY A 113 -28.51 14.28 -2.00
C GLY A 113 -29.29 14.56 -3.28
N VAL A 114 -30.62 14.60 -3.16
CA VAL A 114 -31.53 14.87 -4.28
C VAL A 114 -32.29 16.16 -4.02
N ILE A 115 -32.40 17.02 -5.03
CA ILE A 115 -33.20 18.25 -4.94
C ILE A 115 -34.68 17.89 -4.79
N THR A 116 -35.33 18.38 -3.73
CA THR A 116 -36.76 18.17 -3.46
C THR A 116 -37.61 19.41 -3.70
N GLY A 117 -36.98 20.59 -3.77
CA GLY A 117 -37.60 21.85 -4.15
C GLY A 117 -36.57 22.87 -4.66
N SER A 118 -36.97 23.73 -5.57
CA SER A 118 -36.16 24.85 -6.06
C SER A 118 -37.05 26.07 -6.17
N GLU A 119 -36.79 27.07 -5.33
CA GLU A 119 -37.45 28.38 -5.35
C GLU A 119 -36.43 29.45 -5.77
N SER A 120 -36.88 30.65 -6.16
CA SER A 120 -35.96 31.70 -6.60
C SER A 120 -34.94 32.04 -5.50
N GLY A 121 -33.68 31.68 -5.74
CA GLY A 121 -32.57 31.93 -4.82
C GLY A 121 -32.40 30.90 -3.69
N THR A 122 -33.14 29.78 -3.68
CA THR A 122 -32.98 28.71 -2.66
C THR A 122 -33.23 27.32 -3.26
N ILE A 123 -32.38 26.36 -2.91
CA ILE A 123 -32.55 24.94 -3.24
C ILE A 123 -32.78 24.16 -1.95
N THR A 124 -33.78 23.31 -1.96
CA THR A 124 -34.09 22.35 -0.90
C THR A 124 -33.68 20.97 -1.36
N LEU A 125 -32.88 20.27 -0.55
CA LEU A 125 -32.33 18.96 -0.83
C LEU A 125 -32.63 17.97 0.31
N ASP A 126 -33.01 16.75 -0.05
CA ASP A 126 -32.94 15.61 0.86
C ASP A 126 -31.53 15.03 0.74
N ALA A 127 -30.68 15.35 1.71
CA ALA A 127 -29.26 15.05 1.63
C ALA A 127 -28.70 14.41 2.87
N ARG A 128 -27.54 13.80 2.66
CA ARG A 128 -26.62 13.34 3.69
C ARG A 128 -25.47 14.33 3.75
N ASP A 129 -25.11 14.72 4.96
CA ASP A 129 -23.83 15.39 5.22
C ASP A 129 -22.67 14.38 5.06
N ALA A 130 -21.45 14.85 4.84
CA ALA A 130 -20.24 14.04 4.69
C ALA A 130 -19.98 13.10 5.90
N SER A 131 -20.55 13.41 7.07
CA SER A 131 -20.56 12.58 8.27
C SER A 131 -21.42 11.30 8.17
N GLY A 132 -22.23 11.15 7.12
CA GLY A 132 -22.94 9.90 6.78
C GLY A 132 -24.20 9.58 7.60
N THR A 133 -24.56 10.39 8.60
CA THR A 133 -25.69 10.09 9.49
C THR A 133 -27.02 10.70 9.00
N GLY A 134 -27.89 9.85 8.45
CA GLY A 134 -29.28 10.18 8.13
C GLY A 134 -29.50 11.08 6.90
N THR A 135 -30.69 10.99 6.31
CA THR A 135 -31.17 11.96 5.30
C THR A 135 -31.91 13.08 6.03
N THR A 136 -31.39 14.31 5.95
CA THR A 136 -32.06 15.51 6.46
C THR A 136 -32.45 16.43 5.31
N SER A 137 -33.62 17.06 5.42
CA SER A 137 -34.00 18.12 4.50
C SER A 137 -33.19 19.38 4.82
N VAL A 138 -32.40 19.84 3.86
CA VAL A 138 -31.50 20.99 4.00
C VAL A 138 -31.93 22.05 2.99
N GLN A 139 -32.00 23.31 3.44
CA GLN A 139 -32.22 24.46 2.55
C GLN A 139 -30.92 25.23 2.40
N VAL A 140 -30.55 25.52 1.15
CA VAL A 140 -29.34 26.26 0.81
C VAL A 140 -29.68 27.40 -0.11
N LYS A 141 -29.29 28.62 0.26
CA LYS A 141 -29.45 29.82 -0.56
C LYS A 141 -28.46 29.81 -1.70
N THR A 142 -28.93 30.15 -2.89
CA THR A 142 -28.10 30.29 -4.09
C THR A 142 -27.99 31.77 -4.44
N THR A 143 -26.79 32.27 -4.62
CA THR A 143 -26.51 33.67 -4.97
C THR A 143 -25.97 33.76 -6.40
N SER A 144 -25.73 34.98 -6.89
CA SER A 144 -25.06 35.20 -8.18
C SER A 144 -23.63 34.65 -8.25
N THR A 145 -23.04 34.32 -7.11
CA THR A 145 -21.70 33.72 -6.99
C THR A 145 -21.72 32.20 -6.87
N THR A 146 -22.91 31.57 -6.77
CA THR A 146 -23.04 30.12 -6.75
C THR A 146 -22.74 29.55 -8.12
N THR A 147 -21.79 28.63 -8.20
CA THR A 147 -21.44 27.94 -9.44
C THR A 147 -22.24 26.65 -9.56
N PHE A 148 -22.97 26.52 -10.66
CA PHE A 148 -23.72 25.32 -11.02
C PHE A 148 -22.94 24.57 -12.10
N SER A 149 -22.71 23.27 -11.93
CA SER A 149 -21.90 22.50 -12.88
C SER A 149 -22.30 21.04 -13.00
N THR A 150 -21.92 20.38 -14.09
CA THR A 150 -21.99 18.92 -14.20
C THR A 150 -20.78 18.27 -13.54
N CYS A 151 -20.84 16.94 -13.34
CA CYS A 151 -19.73 16.13 -12.87
C CYS A 151 -18.41 16.32 -13.67
N TYR A 152 -18.48 16.74 -14.93
CA TYR A 152 -17.31 17.00 -15.79
C TYR A 152 -16.88 18.48 -15.79
N GLY A 153 -17.37 19.30 -14.85
CA GLY A 153 -17.00 20.70 -14.71
C GLY A 153 -17.67 21.65 -15.72
N ALA A 154 -18.61 21.17 -16.53
CA ALA A 154 -19.34 22.05 -17.45
C ALA A 154 -20.30 22.94 -16.67
N VAL A 155 -20.12 24.25 -16.74
CA VAL A 155 -20.98 25.23 -16.06
C VAL A 155 -22.40 25.17 -16.65
N ARG A 156 -23.39 25.21 -15.77
CA ARG A 156 -24.82 25.12 -16.06
C ARG A 156 -25.54 26.31 -15.45
N VAL A 157 -26.80 26.52 -15.85
CA VAL A 157 -27.66 27.52 -15.22
C VAL A 157 -28.43 26.88 -14.07
N SER A 158 -28.80 27.67 -13.06
CA SER A 158 -29.54 27.16 -11.90
C SER A 158 -30.87 26.49 -12.27
N SER A 159 -31.50 26.90 -13.38
CA SER A 159 -32.73 26.29 -13.88
C SER A 159 -32.58 24.84 -14.36
N ASP A 160 -31.35 24.36 -14.60
CA ASP A 160 -31.08 22.98 -14.99
C ASP A 160 -31.15 22.01 -13.78
N PHE A 161 -31.18 22.56 -12.56
CA PHE A 161 -31.16 21.82 -11.29
C PHE A 161 -32.57 21.75 -10.70
N ILE A 162 -33.39 20.87 -11.28
CA ILE A 162 -34.81 20.73 -10.93
C ILE A 162 -35.02 19.68 -9.83
N LYS A 163 -36.25 19.60 -9.33
CA LYS A 163 -36.68 18.55 -8.40
C LYS A 163 -36.40 17.16 -8.98
N GLY A 164 -35.70 16.33 -8.23
CA GLY A 164 -35.29 14.98 -8.61
C GLY A 164 -33.84 14.87 -9.10
N THR A 165 -33.13 15.99 -9.32
CA THR A 165 -31.72 15.97 -9.70
C THR A 165 -30.85 15.60 -8.48
N PRO A 166 -30.03 14.54 -8.55
CA PRO A 166 -29.02 14.22 -7.57
C PRO A 166 -27.86 15.20 -7.70
N VAL A 167 -27.38 15.72 -6.58
CA VAL A 167 -26.36 16.77 -6.52
C VAL A 167 -25.36 16.55 -5.39
N ILE A 168 -24.17 17.10 -5.58
CA ILE A 168 -23.25 17.46 -4.50
C ILE A 168 -23.31 18.98 -4.32
N VAL A 169 -23.52 19.43 -3.09
CA VAL A 169 -23.55 20.86 -2.75
C VAL A 169 -22.45 21.15 -1.75
N SER A 170 -21.55 22.07 -2.10
CA SER A 170 -20.63 22.68 -1.15
C SER A 170 -21.21 24.03 -0.72
N ALA A 171 -21.45 24.20 0.57
CA ALA A 171 -22.08 25.38 1.14
C ALA A 171 -21.26 25.95 2.30
N VAL A 172 -21.47 27.22 2.60
CA VAL A 172 -20.88 27.92 3.75
C VAL A 172 -21.95 28.65 4.55
N GLY A 173 -21.68 28.86 5.84
CA GLY A 173 -22.54 29.62 6.75
C GLY A 173 -23.17 28.76 7.84
N ALA A 174 -23.95 29.41 8.71
CA ALA A 174 -24.68 28.73 9.77
C ALA A 174 -25.75 27.78 9.18
N LYS A 175 -26.07 26.69 9.90
CA LYS A 175 -26.98 25.63 9.45
C LYS A 175 -28.37 26.14 9.01
N ASP A 176 -28.86 27.21 9.64
CA ASP A 176 -30.15 27.83 9.33
C ASP A 176 -30.09 28.89 8.22
N ASN A 177 -28.88 29.19 7.71
CA ASN A 177 -28.64 30.22 6.70
C ASN A 177 -27.48 29.85 5.75
N LEU A 178 -27.51 28.63 5.23
CA LEU A 178 -26.49 28.11 4.33
C LEU A 178 -26.52 28.83 2.98
N ARG A 179 -25.33 29.09 2.42
CA ARG A 179 -25.13 29.65 1.08
C ARG A 179 -24.31 28.68 0.24
N ALA A 180 -24.82 28.29 -0.92
CA ALA A 180 -24.13 27.39 -1.84
C ALA A 180 -22.97 28.13 -2.53
N LEU A 181 -21.79 27.51 -2.51
CA LEU A 181 -20.66 27.91 -3.35
C LEU A 181 -20.69 27.13 -4.67
N TYR A 182 -20.87 25.81 -4.57
CA TYR A 182 -20.91 24.89 -5.71
C TYR A 182 -22.12 23.96 -5.62
N VAL A 183 -22.80 23.77 -6.74
CA VAL A 183 -23.85 22.78 -6.93
C VAL A 183 -23.50 21.95 -8.16
N THR A 184 -23.17 20.68 -7.93
CA THR A 184 -22.68 19.77 -8.98
C THR A 184 -23.71 18.67 -9.23
N SER A 185 -24.20 18.55 -10.46
CA SER A 185 -25.15 17.50 -10.85
C SER A 185 -24.46 16.14 -10.92
N GLN A 186 -25.07 15.14 -10.29
CA GLN A 186 -24.63 13.75 -10.35
C GLN A 186 -25.35 12.94 -11.44
N ASP A 187 -26.40 13.47 -12.07
CA ASP A 187 -27.15 12.75 -13.10
C ASP A 187 -26.31 12.42 -14.35
N ASP A 188 -25.20 13.14 -14.55
CA ASP A 188 -24.31 13.00 -15.71
C ASP A 188 -22.96 12.34 -15.38
N CYS A 189 -22.74 11.83 -14.16
CA CYS A 189 -21.46 11.16 -13.84
C CYS A 189 -21.42 9.80 -14.55
N GLY A 190 -20.56 9.66 -15.55
CA GLY A 190 -20.34 8.40 -16.24
C GLY A 190 -19.33 7.53 -15.52
N GLU A 191 -19.59 6.23 -15.45
CA GLU A 191 -18.66 5.24 -14.92
C GLU A 191 -18.04 4.43 -16.06
N THR A 192 -16.72 4.23 -16.00
CA THR A 192 -15.99 3.46 -17.02
C THR A 192 -15.92 2.00 -16.60
N PHE A 193 -16.26 1.11 -17.52
CA PHE A 193 -16.30 -0.32 -17.32
C PHE A 193 -15.42 -1.03 -18.35
N HIS A 194 -14.82 -2.14 -17.94
CA HIS A 194 -14.07 -3.05 -18.80
C HIS A 194 -14.74 -4.43 -18.81
N VAL A 195 -14.95 -4.98 -20.00
CA VAL A 195 -15.59 -6.29 -20.21
C VAL A 195 -14.96 -7.02 -21.38
N GLU A 196 -15.05 -8.35 -21.37
CA GLU A 196 -14.73 -9.19 -22.53
C GLU A 196 -15.97 -9.97 -22.96
N GLY A 197 -16.06 -10.26 -24.26
CA GLY A 197 -17.20 -10.99 -24.81
C GLY A 197 -17.07 -11.29 -26.29
N ALA A 198 -18.11 -11.89 -26.85
CA ALA A 198 -18.20 -12.20 -28.28
C ALA A 198 -19.02 -11.14 -29.03
N PHE A 199 -18.48 -10.62 -30.13
CA PHE A 199 -19.17 -9.70 -31.03
C PHE A 199 -20.40 -10.36 -31.63
N VAL A 200 -21.54 -9.68 -31.56
CA VAL A 200 -22.81 -10.19 -32.11
C VAL A 200 -23.11 -9.50 -33.44
N SER A 201 -23.22 -8.17 -33.42
CA SER A 201 -23.60 -7.36 -34.58
C SER A 201 -23.27 -5.88 -34.37
N TYR A 202 -23.21 -5.13 -35.47
CA TYR A 202 -23.19 -3.67 -35.49
C TYR A 202 -24.30 -3.14 -36.40
N ILE A 203 -25.29 -2.46 -35.82
CA ILE A 203 -26.46 -1.92 -36.54
C ILE A 203 -26.78 -0.53 -35.96
N ASP A 204 -27.03 0.46 -36.82
CA ASP A 204 -27.42 1.82 -36.44
C ASP A 204 -26.52 2.48 -35.38
N SER A 205 -25.19 2.34 -35.55
CA SER A 205 -24.18 2.85 -34.61
C SER A 205 -24.18 2.20 -33.22
N VAL A 206 -24.81 1.01 -33.08
CA VAL A 206 -24.80 0.23 -31.85
C VAL A 206 -24.04 -1.07 -32.05
N LEU A 207 -22.96 -1.24 -31.29
CA LEU A 207 -22.20 -2.49 -31.19
C LEU A 207 -22.84 -3.38 -30.12
N SER A 208 -23.18 -4.61 -30.48
CA SER A 208 -23.75 -5.60 -29.55
C SER A 208 -22.74 -6.69 -29.23
N LEU A 209 -22.54 -6.98 -27.94
CA LEU A 209 -21.56 -7.93 -27.42
C LEU A 209 -22.21 -8.90 -26.41
N ASN A 210 -22.03 -10.20 -26.59
CA ASN A 210 -22.36 -11.18 -25.55
C ASN A 210 -21.21 -11.22 -24.55
N VAL A 211 -21.41 -10.61 -23.38
CA VAL A 211 -20.40 -10.53 -22.32
C VAL A 211 -20.30 -11.86 -21.58
N ASP A 212 -19.07 -12.29 -21.27
CA ASP A 212 -18.84 -13.53 -20.54
C ASP A 212 -19.58 -13.52 -19.18
N GLY A 213 -20.32 -14.59 -18.90
CA GLY A 213 -21.08 -14.72 -17.66
C GLY A 213 -22.36 -13.86 -17.57
N LYS A 214 -22.76 -13.15 -18.63
CA LYS A 214 -24.03 -12.42 -18.69
C LYS A 214 -25.00 -13.04 -19.70
N PRO A 215 -26.30 -13.16 -19.37
CA PRO A 215 -27.29 -13.75 -20.27
C PRO A 215 -27.73 -12.80 -21.39
N ASP A 216 -27.69 -11.49 -21.14
CA ASP A 216 -28.13 -10.48 -22.10
C ASP A 216 -26.95 -9.79 -22.80
N PRO A 217 -27.05 -9.52 -24.13
CA PRO A 217 -26.03 -8.80 -24.85
C PRO A 217 -25.93 -7.35 -24.38
N LEU A 218 -24.70 -6.90 -24.12
CA LEU A 218 -24.37 -5.50 -23.89
C LEU A 218 -24.47 -4.72 -25.20
N ARG A 219 -25.15 -3.57 -25.18
CA ARG A 219 -25.38 -2.72 -26.36
C ARG A 219 -24.68 -1.38 -26.15
N LEU A 220 -23.65 -1.14 -26.95
CA LEU A 220 -22.77 0.02 -26.82
C LEU A 220 -22.98 0.97 -27.99
N VAL A 221 -23.39 2.19 -27.69
CA VAL A 221 -23.58 3.25 -28.67
C VAL A 221 -22.23 3.86 -29.03
N LEU A 222 -21.93 3.97 -30.31
CA LEU A 222 -20.81 4.76 -30.80
C LEU A 222 -21.26 6.21 -30.91
N SER A 223 -20.71 7.08 -30.07
CA SER A 223 -21.02 8.52 -30.04
C SER A 223 -19.86 9.37 -30.55
N GLU A 224 -20.16 10.38 -31.35
CA GLU A 224 -19.18 11.36 -31.79
C GLU A 224 -18.83 12.39 -30.70
N ARG A 225 -19.64 12.48 -29.63
CA ARG A 225 -19.56 13.59 -28.65
C ARG A 225 -19.36 13.15 -27.20
N VAL A 226 -19.74 11.94 -26.84
CA VAL A 226 -19.88 11.50 -25.43
C VAL A 226 -18.90 10.37 -25.13
N GLY A 227 -18.14 10.49 -24.04
CA GLY A 227 -17.23 9.45 -23.55
C GLY A 227 -15.85 9.38 -24.21
N ARG A 228 -15.48 10.37 -25.04
CA ARG A 228 -14.14 10.45 -25.62
C ARG A 228 -13.13 10.99 -24.60
N PRO A 229 -12.04 10.27 -24.28
CA PRO A 229 -10.87 10.92 -23.73
C PRO A 229 -10.29 11.81 -24.84
N TYR A 230 -10.56 13.12 -24.78
CA TYR A 230 -9.91 14.21 -25.54
C TYR A 230 -9.09 13.82 -26.79
N MET A 231 -9.66 13.18 -27.85
CA MET A 231 -9.04 13.08 -29.20
C MET A 231 -10.03 12.64 -30.30
N ASP A 232 -9.82 13.20 -31.50
CA ASP A 232 -10.55 12.99 -32.77
C ASP A 232 -10.21 11.66 -33.49
N SER A 233 -10.09 10.54 -32.77
CA SER A 233 -9.99 9.25 -33.47
C SER A 233 -11.38 8.79 -33.95
N VAL A 234 -11.54 8.64 -35.27
CA VAL A 234 -12.79 8.20 -35.93
C VAL A 234 -12.94 6.66 -35.85
N GLN A 235 -12.06 5.98 -35.12
CA GLN A 235 -11.82 4.54 -35.23
C GLN A 235 -11.68 3.93 -33.83
N PHE A 236 -12.51 2.91 -33.51
CA PHE A 236 -12.73 2.45 -32.13
C PHE A 236 -12.39 0.97 -31.89
N ILE A 237 -11.98 0.23 -32.92
CA ILE A 237 -11.67 -1.20 -32.82
C ILE A 237 -10.25 -1.44 -33.34
N TYR A 238 -9.43 -2.06 -32.51
CA TYR A 238 -8.05 -2.37 -32.82
C TYR A 238 -7.81 -3.87 -32.74
N THR A 239 -6.96 -4.44 -33.59
CA THR A 239 -6.38 -5.76 -33.34
C THR A 239 -5.41 -5.72 -32.16
N CYS A 240 -4.94 -6.87 -31.70
CA CYS A 240 -3.78 -6.91 -30.81
C CYS A 240 -2.50 -6.35 -31.42
N SER A 241 -2.38 -6.38 -32.74
CA SER A 241 -1.30 -5.71 -33.46
C SER A 241 -1.47 -4.19 -33.57
N GLY A 242 -2.52 -3.62 -32.96
CA GLY A 242 -2.80 -2.19 -33.02
C GLY A 242 -3.33 -1.69 -34.37
N GLU A 243 -3.56 -2.60 -35.32
CA GLU A 243 -4.17 -2.27 -36.59
C GLU A 243 -5.62 -1.90 -36.37
N VAL A 244 -6.05 -0.84 -37.04
CA VAL A 244 -7.45 -0.44 -36.99
C VAL A 244 -8.28 -1.44 -37.80
N VAL A 245 -9.34 -1.93 -37.17
CA VAL A 245 -10.33 -2.80 -37.82
C VAL A 245 -11.59 -1.99 -38.03
N SER A 246 -12.07 -1.94 -39.27
CA SER A 246 -13.42 -1.43 -39.51
C SER A 246 -14.42 -2.35 -38.82
N VAL A 247 -15.45 -1.80 -38.17
CA VAL A 247 -16.50 -2.61 -37.53
C VAL A 247 -17.21 -3.54 -38.53
N SER A 248 -17.20 -3.20 -39.82
CA SER A 248 -17.70 -4.06 -40.91
C SER A 248 -16.91 -5.35 -41.10
N ASP A 249 -15.65 -5.38 -40.66
CA ASP A 249 -14.71 -6.47 -40.88
C ASP A 249 -14.64 -7.42 -39.66
N VAL A 250 -15.34 -7.06 -38.58
CA VAL A 250 -15.53 -7.89 -37.39
C VAL A 250 -16.66 -8.87 -37.66
N ARG A 251 -16.36 -10.16 -37.51
CA ARG A 251 -17.32 -11.24 -37.74
C ARG A 251 -18.06 -11.57 -36.46
N SER A 252 -19.32 -11.97 -36.59
CA SER A 252 -20.09 -12.48 -35.45
C SER A 252 -19.38 -13.68 -34.81
N GLY A 253 -19.32 -13.70 -33.48
CA GLY A 253 -18.61 -14.70 -32.67
C GLY A 253 -17.17 -14.33 -32.33
N GLU A 254 -16.60 -13.25 -32.90
CA GLU A 254 -15.23 -12.87 -32.58
C GLU A 254 -15.11 -12.27 -31.17
N ARG A 255 -14.08 -12.73 -30.44
CA ARG A 255 -13.77 -12.26 -29.09
C ARG A 255 -13.28 -10.81 -29.13
N MET A 256 -13.77 -10.00 -28.20
CA MET A 256 -13.35 -8.61 -28.03
C MET A 256 -13.19 -8.27 -26.54
N SER A 257 -12.21 -7.42 -26.24
CA SER A 257 -12.05 -6.72 -24.97
C SER A 257 -12.50 -5.27 -25.15
N VAL A 258 -13.42 -4.80 -24.33
CA VAL A 258 -14.14 -3.55 -24.55
C VAL A 258 -14.11 -2.69 -23.31
N VAL A 259 -13.81 -1.41 -23.50
CA VAL A 259 -13.98 -0.38 -22.47
C VAL A 259 -15.07 0.58 -22.90
N TYR A 260 -16.02 0.82 -22.00
CA TYR A 260 -17.19 1.64 -22.28
C TYR A 260 -17.53 2.54 -21.08
N LEU A 261 -18.14 3.69 -21.39
CA LEU A 261 -18.66 4.64 -20.42
C LEU A 261 -20.16 4.45 -20.29
N SER A 262 -20.63 4.05 -19.11
CA SER A 262 -22.06 4.03 -18.78
C SER A 262 -22.45 5.35 -18.17
N ILE A 263 -23.34 6.09 -18.81
CA ILE A 263 -23.91 7.33 -18.27
C ILE A 263 -25.37 7.07 -17.88
N PRO A 264 -25.74 7.31 -16.61
CA PRO A 264 -27.11 7.18 -16.16
C PRO A 264 -28.08 7.92 -17.09
N ARG A 265 -29.16 7.26 -17.51
CA ARG A 265 -30.23 7.76 -18.41
C ARG A 265 -29.81 8.08 -19.85
N GLN A 266 -28.52 8.15 -20.18
CA GLN A 266 -28.04 8.39 -21.55
C GLN A 266 -27.61 7.10 -22.26
N GLY A 267 -27.25 6.06 -21.49
CA GLY A 267 -26.89 4.74 -22.00
C GLY A 267 -25.39 4.44 -21.94
N ASP A 268 -25.01 3.33 -22.56
CA ASP A 268 -23.63 2.84 -22.58
C ASP A 268 -22.94 3.25 -23.90
N PHE A 269 -21.78 3.90 -23.77
CA PHE A 269 -21.02 4.44 -24.89
C PHE A 269 -19.69 3.73 -25.05
N LEU A 270 -19.41 3.22 -26.24
CA LEU A 270 -18.12 2.60 -26.54
C LEU A 270 -17.01 3.66 -26.47
N GLN A 271 -15.98 3.42 -25.66
CA GLN A 271 -14.77 4.26 -25.66
C GLN A 271 -13.72 3.67 -26.59
N TYR A 272 -13.39 2.39 -26.41
CA TYR A 272 -12.55 1.63 -27.34
C TYR A 272 -12.81 0.13 -27.19
N ALA A 273 -12.49 -0.63 -28.23
CA ALA A 273 -12.50 -2.07 -28.24
C ALA A 273 -11.25 -2.64 -28.90
N GLN A 274 -10.86 -3.83 -28.43
CA GLN A 274 -9.76 -4.60 -28.94
C GLN A 274 -10.28 -5.96 -29.41
N LEU A 275 -10.17 -6.21 -30.70
CA LEU A 275 -10.44 -7.51 -31.29
C LEU A 275 -9.37 -8.49 -30.83
N LEU A 276 -9.80 -9.55 -30.13
CA LEU A 276 -8.90 -10.53 -29.53
C LEU A 276 -8.36 -11.58 -30.52
N ARG A 277 -8.50 -11.31 -31.82
CA ARG A 277 -8.02 -12.16 -32.91
C ARG A 277 -6.48 -12.14 -32.92
N ASN A 278 -5.86 -13.32 -32.92
CA ASN A 278 -4.40 -13.50 -32.98
C ASN A 278 -3.65 -12.77 -31.86
N CYS A 279 -4.30 -12.58 -30.72
CA CYS A 279 -3.67 -11.98 -29.56
C CYS A 279 -2.78 -12.97 -28.87
N PRO A 280 -1.55 -12.58 -28.53
CA PRO A 280 -0.75 -13.37 -27.62
C PRO A 280 -1.52 -13.57 -26.31
N PHE A 281 -1.54 -14.81 -25.80
CA PHE A 281 -2.17 -15.14 -24.54
C PHE A 281 -1.27 -16.08 -23.73
N THR A 282 -1.40 -16.04 -22.41
CA THR A 282 -0.67 -16.93 -21.53
C THR A 282 -1.51 -18.17 -21.23
N ALA A 283 -0.99 -19.34 -21.58
CA ALA A 283 -1.51 -20.63 -21.17
C ALA A 283 -0.70 -21.14 -19.98
N THR A 284 -1.27 -21.04 -18.78
CA THR A 284 -0.72 -21.66 -17.55
C THR A 284 -1.28 -23.06 -17.43
N GLY A 285 -0.43 -24.08 -17.53
CA GLY A 285 -0.87 -25.46 -17.52
C GLY A 285 0.26 -26.47 -17.55
N THR A 286 -0.08 -27.72 -17.85
CA THR A 286 0.88 -28.83 -17.83
C THR A 286 1.24 -29.26 -19.25
N ILE A 287 2.52 -29.52 -19.48
CA ILE A 287 3.00 -30.12 -20.73
C ILE A 287 2.49 -31.55 -20.85
N THR A 288 1.80 -31.86 -21.94
CA THR A 288 1.33 -33.23 -22.24
C THR A 288 2.11 -33.90 -23.37
N SER A 289 2.80 -33.14 -24.20
CA SER A 289 3.69 -33.66 -25.26
C SER A 289 4.74 -32.62 -25.66
N VAL A 290 5.96 -33.08 -25.98
CA VAL A 290 7.05 -32.29 -26.57
C VAL A 290 7.71 -33.12 -27.65
N ASP A 291 7.82 -32.59 -28.87
CA ASP A 291 8.44 -33.28 -30.02
C ASP A 291 9.68 -32.53 -30.57
N GLY A 292 10.22 -31.60 -29.79
CA GLY A 292 11.40 -30.79 -30.11
C GLY A 292 11.11 -29.54 -30.95
N ARG A 293 10.01 -29.50 -31.71
CA ARG A 293 9.56 -28.30 -32.48
C ARG A 293 8.12 -27.90 -32.20
N SER A 294 7.42 -28.67 -31.38
CA SER A 294 6.05 -28.42 -30.94
C SER A 294 5.93 -28.80 -29.48
N ILE A 295 5.11 -28.03 -28.79
CA ILE A 295 4.71 -28.27 -27.40
C ILE A 295 3.20 -28.34 -27.32
N THR A 296 2.69 -29.30 -26.55
CA THR A 296 1.28 -29.41 -26.23
C THR A 296 1.07 -29.14 -24.74
N ILE A 297 0.20 -28.18 -24.44
CA ILE A 297 -0.08 -27.71 -23.08
C ILE A 297 -1.57 -27.85 -22.82
N THR A 298 -1.92 -28.49 -21.70
CA THR A 298 -3.30 -28.51 -21.22
C THR A 298 -3.47 -27.47 -20.14
N ALA A 299 -4.32 -26.47 -20.38
CA ALA A 299 -4.60 -25.35 -19.49
C ALA A 299 -6.10 -25.08 -19.44
N ASN A 300 -6.68 -24.89 -18.24
CA ASN A 300 -8.12 -24.63 -18.04
C ASN A 300 -9.05 -25.64 -18.75
N GLY A 301 -8.66 -26.92 -18.82
CA GLY A 301 -9.43 -27.97 -19.51
C GLY A 301 -9.39 -27.92 -21.04
N GLN A 302 -8.64 -26.98 -21.63
CA GLN A 302 -8.38 -26.91 -23.07
C GLN A 302 -6.95 -27.37 -23.38
N THR A 303 -6.73 -27.85 -24.61
CA THR A 303 -5.41 -28.27 -25.08
C THR A 303 -4.94 -27.34 -26.17
N TYR A 304 -3.75 -26.77 -25.97
CA TYR A 304 -3.08 -25.87 -26.89
C TYR A 304 -1.86 -26.56 -27.48
N VAL A 305 -1.85 -26.70 -28.80
CA VAL A 305 -0.67 -27.15 -29.56
C VAL A 305 -0.02 -25.92 -30.16
N ALA A 306 1.28 -25.73 -29.94
CA ALA A 306 2.00 -24.57 -30.44
C ALA A 306 3.42 -24.93 -30.88
N ALA A 307 3.86 -24.34 -32.01
CA ALA A 307 5.18 -24.54 -32.56
C ALA A 307 6.24 -23.75 -31.77
N MET A 308 7.36 -24.40 -31.47
CA MET A 308 8.56 -23.76 -30.95
C MET A 308 9.49 -23.42 -32.10
N THR A 309 10.07 -22.23 -32.08
CA THR A 309 11.02 -21.72 -33.07
C THR A 309 12.36 -21.45 -32.40
N ASP A 310 13.40 -21.16 -33.18
CA ASP A 310 14.70 -20.75 -32.64
C ASP A 310 14.63 -19.41 -31.87
N ALA A 311 13.53 -18.66 -32.01
CA ALA A 311 13.26 -17.43 -31.27
C ALA A 311 12.40 -17.65 -30.01
N THR A 312 11.96 -18.88 -29.75
CA THR A 312 11.20 -19.21 -28.54
C THR A 312 12.13 -19.18 -27.33
N ALA A 313 11.91 -18.23 -26.43
CA ALA A 313 12.70 -18.10 -25.22
C ALA A 313 12.15 -19.02 -24.12
N ILE A 314 12.98 -19.93 -23.62
CA ILE A 314 12.60 -20.90 -22.60
C ILE A 314 13.35 -20.57 -21.32
N TYR A 315 12.62 -20.42 -20.23
CA TYR A 315 13.17 -19.99 -18.95
C TYR A 315 12.88 -21.01 -17.86
N ASP A 316 13.85 -21.18 -16.97
CA ASP A 316 13.61 -21.86 -15.69
C ASP A 316 12.86 -20.94 -14.69
N CYS A 317 12.71 -21.46 -13.48
CA CYS A 317 12.11 -20.75 -12.34
C CYS A 317 12.81 -19.45 -11.96
N TYR A 318 14.08 -19.31 -12.29
CA TYR A 318 14.92 -18.17 -11.94
C TYR A 318 15.08 -17.23 -13.13
N SER A 319 14.20 -17.33 -14.12
CA SER A 319 14.25 -16.56 -15.37
C SER A 319 15.59 -16.71 -16.11
N ARG A 320 16.30 -17.82 -15.91
CA ARG A 320 17.51 -18.14 -16.68
C ARG A 320 17.10 -18.87 -17.93
N GLU A 321 17.66 -18.44 -19.05
CA GLU A 321 17.40 -19.07 -20.33
C GLU A 321 17.97 -20.49 -20.34
N ILE A 322 17.15 -21.45 -20.76
CA ILE A 322 17.45 -22.89 -20.80
C ILE A 322 17.08 -23.47 -22.16
N THR A 323 17.55 -24.69 -22.44
CA THR A 323 17.22 -25.37 -23.70
C THR A 323 15.89 -26.11 -23.60
N SER A 324 15.31 -26.43 -24.77
CA SER A 324 14.06 -27.20 -24.86
C SER A 324 14.15 -28.61 -24.29
N ASP A 325 15.36 -29.13 -24.03
CA ASP A 325 15.58 -30.43 -23.37
C ASP A 325 15.02 -30.47 -21.94
N ALA A 326 14.85 -29.30 -21.31
CA ALA A 326 14.26 -29.18 -19.98
C ALA A 326 12.72 -29.27 -19.98
N LEU A 327 12.08 -29.25 -21.16
CA LEU A 327 10.63 -29.36 -21.30
C LEU A 327 10.23 -30.83 -21.27
N VAL A 328 9.84 -31.30 -20.08
CA VAL A 328 9.44 -32.70 -19.86
C VAL A 328 7.92 -32.80 -19.72
N VAL A 329 7.33 -33.89 -20.19
CA VAL A 329 5.89 -34.17 -19.99
C VAL A 329 5.59 -34.22 -18.49
N GLY A 330 4.49 -33.58 -18.09
CA GLY A 330 4.10 -33.42 -16.69
C GLY A 330 4.64 -32.15 -16.02
N THR A 331 5.47 -31.36 -16.72
CA THR A 331 5.99 -30.09 -16.20
C THR A 331 4.91 -29.01 -16.26
N SER A 332 4.72 -28.27 -15.17
CA SER A 332 3.89 -27.07 -15.18
C SER A 332 4.64 -25.91 -15.83
N VAL A 333 3.97 -25.15 -16.70
CA VAL A 333 4.55 -24.04 -17.45
C VAL A 333 3.58 -22.88 -17.59
N ASP A 334 4.13 -21.66 -17.71
CA ASP A 334 3.47 -20.53 -18.33
C ASP A 334 3.99 -20.39 -19.76
N ALA A 335 3.13 -20.63 -20.75
CA ALA A 335 3.48 -20.44 -22.15
C ALA A 335 2.78 -19.21 -22.74
N PHE A 336 3.56 -18.32 -23.34
CA PHE A 336 3.06 -17.19 -24.09
C PHE A 336 2.88 -17.59 -25.55
N ILE A 337 1.64 -17.82 -25.93
CA ILE A 337 1.24 -18.40 -27.21
C ILE A 337 0.68 -17.29 -28.11
N ILE A 338 1.18 -17.21 -29.33
CA ILE A 338 0.60 -16.41 -30.41
C ILE A 338 -0.26 -17.32 -31.30
N PRO A 339 -1.55 -17.04 -31.46
CA PRO A 339 -2.34 -17.66 -32.51
C PRO A 339 -1.95 -17.07 -33.88
N GLU A 340 -1.47 -17.90 -34.81
CA GLU A 340 -1.21 -17.51 -36.20
C GLU A 340 -2.15 -18.25 -37.17
N ALA A 341 -2.27 -17.72 -38.40
CA ALA A 341 -3.10 -18.34 -39.44
C ALA A 341 -2.65 -19.76 -39.81
N SER A 342 -1.37 -20.09 -39.61
CA SER A 342 -0.76 -21.40 -39.86
C SER A 342 -0.78 -22.36 -38.66
N GLY A 343 -1.27 -21.92 -37.50
CA GLY A 343 -1.19 -22.65 -36.22
C GLY A 343 -0.62 -21.77 -35.11
N ASN A 344 -0.71 -22.19 -33.86
CA ASN A 344 -0.14 -21.38 -32.78
C ASN A 344 1.40 -21.46 -32.78
N SER A 345 2.07 -20.38 -32.42
CA SER A 345 3.50 -20.34 -32.13
C SER A 345 3.73 -19.95 -30.68
N VAL A 346 4.84 -20.39 -30.09
CA VAL A 346 5.22 -20.02 -28.73
C VAL A 346 6.36 -19.01 -28.78
N LEU A 347 6.16 -17.88 -28.12
CA LEU A 347 7.24 -16.90 -27.95
C LEU A 347 8.07 -17.18 -26.71
N LYS A 348 7.40 -17.56 -25.62
CA LYS A 348 8.03 -17.75 -24.31
C LYS A 348 7.44 -18.95 -23.60
N ILE A 349 8.29 -19.74 -22.95
CA ILE A 349 7.88 -20.77 -21.99
C ILE A 349 8.63 -20.50 -20.69
N GLN A 350 7.92 -20.46 -19.58
CA GLN A 350 8.52 -20.41 -18.26
C GLN A 350 8.13 -21.67 -17.48
N ILE A 351 9.13 -22.44 -17.07
CA ILE A 351 8.93 -23.63 -16.24
C ILE A 351 8.51 -23.19 -14.84
N LYS A 352 7.50 -23.88 -14.30
CA LYS A 352 6.96 -23.66 -12.95
C LYS A 352 7.28 -24.79 -11.97
N ASN A 353 7.86 -25.89 -12.43
CA ASN A 353 8.29 -26.98 -11.55
C ASN A 353 9.52 -26.57 -10.73
N ASP A 354 9.52 -26.95 -9.45
CA ASP A 354 10.55 -26.67 -8.45
C ASP A 354 10.74 -25.16 -8.13
N CYS A 355 9.87 -24.31 -8.69
CA CYS A 355 9.82 -22.88 -8.39
C CYS A 355 9.24 -22.66 -6.99
N PRO A 356 10.02 -22.12 -6.03
CA PRO A 356 9.49 -21.76 -4.72
C PRO A 356 8.30 -20.81 -4.88
N PHE A 357 7.26 -21.01 -4.06
CA PHE A 357 6.07 -20.17 -3.99
C PHE A 357 5.28 -20.06 -5.30
N ALA A 358 5.51 -20.96 -6.27
CA ALA A 358 4.87 -20.89 -7.59
C ALA A 358 3.35 -20.93 -7.56
N PHE A 359 2.81 -21.63 -6.57
CA PHE A 359 1.39 -21.82 -6.39
C PHE A 359 0.99 -21.46 -4.97
N SER A 360 -0.29 -21.15 -4.79
CA SER A 360 -0.88 -20.90 -3.49
C SER A 360 -2.21 -21.62 -3.35
N ILE A 361 -2.56 -21.96 -2.12
CA ILE A 361 -3.88 -22.46 -1.76
C ILE A 361 -4.32 -21.76 -0.48
N GLY A 362 -5.48 -21.09 -0.56
CA GLY A 362 -6.16 -20.50 0.59
C GLY A 362 -7.32 -21.39 1.01
N GLY A 363 -7.40 -21.76 2.29
CA GLY A 363 -8.46 -22.64 2.76
C GLY A 363 -8.30 -23.12 4.20
N LYS A 364 -9.03 -24.18 4.55
CA LYS A 364 -8.99 -24.79 5.87
C LYS A 364 -8.13 -26.04 5.90
N ILE A 365 -7.31 -26.17 6.93
CA ILE A 365 -6.57 -27.41 7.19
C ILE A 365 -7.57 -28.53 7.53
N SER A 366 -7.47 -29.65 6.81
CA SER A 366 -8.27 -30.85 7.04
C SER A 366 -7.49 -32.00 7.65
N ALA A 367 -6.16 -32.03 7.48
CA ALA A 367 -5.25 -32.96 8.14
C ALA A 367 -3.85 -32.37 8.29
N VAL A 368 -3.13 -32.76 9.34
CA VAL A 368 -1.74 -32.37 9.61
C VAL A 368 -0.96 -33.60 10.04
N SER A 369 0.27 -33.72 9.56
CA SER A 369 1.27 -34.68 10.01
C SER A 369 2.63 -33.98 10.13
N GLN A 370 3.64 -34.68 10.66
CA GLN A 370 5.01 -34.14 10.72
C GLN A 370 5.64 -33.90 9.35
N THR A 371 5.12 -34.53 8.29
CA THR A 371 5.72 -34.51 6.96
C THR A 371 4.82 -33.92 5.88
N ALA A 372 3.56 -33.56 6.22
CA ALA A 372 2.61 -33.01 5.26
C ALA A 372 1.43 -32.30 5.94
N VAL A 373 0.81 -31.38 5.20
CA VAL A 373 -0.46 -30.72 5.55
C VAL A 373 -1.46 -30.89 4.41
N THR A 374 -2.73 -31.15 4.74
CA THR A 374 -3.83 -31.20 3.77
C THR A 374 -4.73 -29.99 3.94
N ILE A 375 -4.95 -29.24 2.87
CA ILE A 375 -5.74 -28.01 2.86
C ILE A 375 -6.92 -28.19 1.89
N ASN A 376 -8.12 -27.90 2.38
CA ASN A 376 -9.33 -27.81 1.58
C ASN A 376 -9.56 -26.34 1.22
N GLY A 377 -9.40 -25.99 -0.05
CA GLY A 377 -9.41 -24.60 -0.48
C GLY A 377 -9.36 -24.43 -1.99
N VAL A 378 -9.11 -23.19 -2.43
CA VAL A 378 -8.95 -22.86 -3.85
C VAL A 378 -7.48 -22.74 -4.18
N SER A 379 -7.01 -23.55 -5.13
CA SER A 379 -5.62 -23.55 -5.59
C SER A 379 -5.42 -22.57 -6.75
N SER A 380 -4.29 -21.85 -6.77
CA SER A 380 -3.90 -21.02 -7.92
C SER A 380 -3.33 -21.84 -9.09
N GLU A 381 -2.90 -23.08 -8.86
CA GLU A 381 -2.34 -23.98 -9.89
C GLU A 381 -3.35 -24.29 -11.00
N ASP A 382 -4.59 -24.60 -10.63
CA ASP A 382 -5.66 -24.98 -11.56
C ASP A 382 -6.95 -24.16 -11.38
N ARG A 383 -6.96 -23.20 -10.45
CA ARG A 383 -8.11 -22.39 -10.08
C ARG A 383 -9.33 -23.20 -9.68
N THR A 384 -9.12 -24.41 -9.15
CA THR A 384 -10.19 -25.29 -8.67
C THR A 384 -10.27 -25.31 -7.14
N GLU A 385 -11.49 -25.47 -6.65
CA GLU A 385 -11.74 -25.80 -5.25
C GLU A 385 -11.54 -27.30 -5.03
N GLY A 386 -10.76 -27.66 -4.02
CA GLY A 386 -10.50 -29.06 -3.72
C GLY A 386 -9.60 -29.28 -2.52
N SER A 387 -9.33 -30.55 -2.24
CA SER A 387 -8.36 -30.97 -1.24
C SER A 387 -6.99 -31.12 -1.88
N ARG A 388 -5.96 -30.53 -1.25
CA ARG A 388 -4.57 -30.64 -1.69
C ARG A 388 -3.69 -31.03 -0.51
N GLU A 389 -2.91 -32.09 -0.68
CA GLU A 389 -1.86 -32.48 0.24
C GLU A 389 -0.54 -31.84 -0.20
N LEU A 390 0.13 -31.18 0.74
CA LEU A 390 1.42 -30.53 0.57
C LEU A 390 2.41 -31.18 1.53
N SER A 391 3.49 -31.75 1.00
CA SER A 391 4.59 -32.31 1.79
C SER A 391 5.48 -31.21 2.35
N PHE A 392 6.15 -31.47 3.48
CA PHE A 392 7.17 -30.59 4.03
C PHE A 392 8.58 -31.13 3.72
N ASP A 393 9.50 -30.23 3.44
CA ASP A 393 10.93 -30.50 3.33
C ASP A 393 11.74 -29.58 4.27
N ALA A 394 13.07 -29.58 4.14
CA ALA A 394 13.94 -28.78 5.00
C ALA A 394 13.85 -27.26 4.75
N ALA A 395 13.30 -26.83 3.62
CA ALA A 395 13.10 -25.42 3.27
C ALA A 395 11.69 -24.92 3.63
N SER A 396 10.76 -25.83 3.95
CA SER A 396 9.41 -25.47 4.36
C SER A 396 9.38 -24.62 5.64
N ALA A 397 8.66 -23.50 5.57
CA ALA A 397 8.36 -22.66 6.71
C ALA A 397 6.89 -22.75 7.11
N VAL A 398 6.61 -22.63 8.40
CA VAL A 398 5.26 -22.39 8.91
C VAL A 398 5.30 -21.11 9.73
N LEU A 399 4.36 -20.21 9.44
CA LEU A 399 4.22 -18.92 10.09
C LEU A 399 2.86 -18.83 10.78
N ASP A 400 2.83 -18.14 11.91
CA ASP A 400 1.58 -17.75 12.55
C ASP A 400 0.95 -16.51 11.88
N CYS A 401 -0.18 -16.07 12.45
CA CYS A 401 -0.95 -14.88 12.05
C CYS A 401 -0.19 -13.55 12.18
N LEU A 402 0.92 -13.52 12.91
CA LEU A 402 1.82 -12.35 13.05
C LEU A 402 3.09 -12.52 12.21
N ASN A 403 3.10 -13.51 11.30
CA ASN A 403 4.24 -13.89 10.46
C ASN A 403 5.48 -14.34 11.24
N LEU A 404 5.30 -14.85 12.47
CA LEU A 404 6.39 -15.40 13.26
C LEU A 404 6.57 -16.91 13.00
N PRO A 405 7.80 -17.44 13.07
CA PRO A 405 8.05 -18.87 12.88
C PRO A 405 7.26 -19.73 13.87
N LEU A 406 6.52 -20.69 13.33
CA LEU A 406 5.71 -21.66 14.04
C LEU A 406 6.22 -23.08 13.71
N GLY A 407 6.21 -23.99 14.70
CA GLY A 407 6.52 -25.39 14.45
C GLY A 407 5.43 -26.09 13.63
N ILE A 408 5.79 -27.01 12.73
CA ILE A 408 4.83 -27.81 11.96
C ILE A 408 3.87 -28.57 12.88
N ASP A 409 4.37 -29.03 14.03
CA ASP A 409 3.61 -29.74 15.07
C ASP A 409 2.52 -28.88 15.74
N ARG A 410 2.52 -27.57 15.48
CA ARG A 410 1.56 -26.60 16.02
C ARG A 410 0.45 -26.25 15.03
N LEU A 411 0.50 -26.72 13.79
CA LEU A 411 -0.61 -26.59 12.85
C LEU A 411 -1.82 -27.40 13.34
N GLN A 412 -2.99 -26.76 13.36
CA GLN A 412 -4.22 -27.37 13.86
C GLN A 412 -5.20 -27.64 12.72
N VAL A 413 -5.90 -28.77 12.80
CA VAL A 413 -7.03 -29.08 11.92
C VAL A 413 -8.15 -28.06 12.17
N GLY A 414 -8.69 -27.48 11.10
CA GLY A 414 -9.73 -26.46 11.14
C GLY A 414 -9.21 -25.02 11.01
N SER A 415 -7.89 -24.79 11.16
CA SER A 415 -7.28 -23.48 10.96
C SER A 415 -7.46 -22.98 9.52
N ASP A 416 -7.78 -21.70 9.38
CA ASP A 416 -7.74 -20.99 8.11
C ASP A 416 -6.28 -20.63 7.79
N VAL A 417 -5.81 -20.99 6.61
CA VAL A 417 -4.42 -20.80 6.19
C VAL A 417 -4.33 -20.31 4.76
N VAL A 418 -3.19 -19.68 4.45
CA VAL A 418 -2.70 -19.53 3.08
C VAL A 418 -1.38 -20.27 3.01
N ALA A 419 -1.30 -21.28 2.13
CA ALA A 419 -0.07 -22.00 1.89
C ALA A 419 0.45 -21.70 0.48
N TYR A 420 1.73 -21.41 0.39
CA TYR A 420 2.49 -21.32 -0.85
C TYR A 420 3.28 -22.61 -1.04
N TYR A 421 3.33 -23.10 -2.27
CA TYR A 421 3.94 -24.38 -2.56
C TYR A 421 4.51 -24.44 -3.98
N ARG A 422 5.43 -25.39 -4.14
CA ARG A 422 6.06 -25.76 -5.41
C ARG A 422 5.66 -27.16 -5.83
N THR A 423 5.75 -27.43 -7.13
CA THR A 423 5.56 -28.78 -7.69
C THR A 423 6.90 -29.39 -8.03
N SER A 424 7.25 -30.51 -7.40
CA SER A 424 8.44 -31.31 -7.73
C SER A 424 8.00 -32.64 -8.32
N GLY A 425 8.01 -32.73 -9.65
CA GLY A 425 7.38 -33.84 -10.37
C GLY A 425 5.87 -33.95 -10.05
N SER A 426 5.45 -35.08 -9.48
CA SER A 426 4.05 -35.27 -9.04
C SER A 426 3.77 -34.83 -7.60
N GLN A 427 4.81 -34.46 -6.84
CA GLN A 427 4.68 -34.03 -5.45
C GLN A 427 4.45 -32.52 -5.38
N ARG A 428 3.66 -32.11 -4.38
CA ARG A 428 3.51 -30.71 -4.00
C ARG A 428 4.22 -30.53 -2.67
N ILE A 429 5.12 -29.57 -2.60
CA ILE A 429 5.93 -29.30 -1.41
C ILE A 429 5.55 -27.90 -0.92
N ALA A 430 5.08 -27.80 0.31
CA ALA A 430 4.79 -26.51 0.94
C ALA A 430 6.10 -25.74 1.14
N ASP A 431 6.23 -24.58 0.53
CA ASP A 431 7.35 -23.68 0.81
C ASP A 431 7.04 -22.87 2.06
N MET A 432 5.80 -22.42 2.22
CA MET A 432 5.36 -21.65 3.37
C MET A 432 3.88 -21.86 3.69
N VAL A 433 3.52 -22.03 4.96
CA VAL A 433 2.13 -22.08 5.43
C VAL A 433 1.91 -20.97 6.44
N ILE A 434 1.00 -20.04 6.15
CA ILE A 434 0.66 -18.91 7.03
C ILE A 434 -0.71 -19.16 7.67
N VAL A 435 -0.76 -19.23 8.99
CA VAL A 435 -2.02 -19.36 9.74
C VAL A 435 -2.72 -18.00 9.81
N GLN A 436 -3.95 -17.93 9.29
CA GLN A 436 -4.79 -16.73 9.35
C GLN A 436 -5.68 -16.73 10.60
N SER A 437 -6.20 -17.90 11.00
CA SER A 437 -7.07 -18.04 12.18
C SER A 437 -7.14 -19.50 12.67
N PRO A 438 -7.21 -19.77 13.99
CA PRO A 438 -7.13 -18.80 15.08
C PRO A 438 -5.71 -18.24 15.28
N CYS A 439 -5.64 -17.02 15.82
CA CYS A 439 -4.37 -16.37 16.16
C CYS A 439 -4.05 -16.61 17.64
N ASP A 440 -3.27 -17.67 17.90
CA ASP A 440 -2.95 -18.10 19.27
C ASP A 440 -1.83 -17.26 19.92
N VAL A 441 -1.29 -16.26 19.23
CA VAL A 441 -0.23 -15.37 19.72
C VAL A 441 -0.71 -13.93 19.85
N SER A 442 -0.14 -13.18 20.79
CA SER A 442 -0.35 -11.73 20.91
C SER A 442 0.91 -11.02 21.38
N SER A 443 1.07 -9.77 20.98
CA SER A 443 2.13 -8.91 21.52
C SER A 443 1.76 -8.40 22.93
N PHE A 444 2.80 -8.06 23.69
CA PHE A 444 2.67 -7.37 24.97
C PHE A 444 3.78 -6.33 25.13
N ALA A 445 3.49 -5.28 25.91
CA ALA A 445 4.44 -4.24 26.26
C ALA A 445 4.07 -3.67 27.64
N GLY A 446 5.06 -3.46 28.51
CA GLY A 446 4.79 -2.91 29.83
C GLY A 446 6.02 -2.86 30.73
N THR A 447 5.79 -2.67 32.04
CA THR A 447 6.84 -2.65 33.06
C THR A 447 6.79 -3.92 33.91
N VAL A 448 7.94 -4.55 34.14
CA VAL A 448 8.04 -5.75 34.98
C VAL A 448 7.78 -5.39 36.44
N LEU A 449 6.69 -5.90 37.02
CA LEU A 449 6.31 -5.70 38.42
C LEU A 449 6.92 -6.79 39.32
N SER A 450 6.99 -8.02 38.83
CA SER A 450 7.63 -9.14 39.53
C SER A 450 8.29 -10.09 38.53
N ALA A 451 9.39 -10.72 38.93
CA ALA A 451 10.16 -11.61 38.07
C ALA A 451 10.68 -12.81 38.88
N THR A 452 10.31 -14.02 38.45
CA THR A 452 10.81 -15.29 39.00
C THR A 452 11.21 -16.23 37.88
N ALA A 453 11.93 -17.31 38.20
CA ALA A 453 12.45 -18.24 37.19
C ALA A 453 11.37 -18.86 36.26
N GLY A 454 10.10 -18.90 36.67
CA GLY A 454 9.01 -19.49 35.88
C GLY A 454 7.94 -18.51 35.40
N PHE A 455 7.96 -17.25 35.84
CA PHE A 455 6.98 -16.25 35.43
C PHE A 455 7.47 -14.82 35.63
N ILE A 456 6.97 -13.91 34.79
CA ILE A 456 7.01 -12.47 35.05
C ILE A 456 5.59 -11.93 35.18
N THR A 457 5.42 -10.88 35.99
CA THR A 457 4.20 -10.06 35.99
C THR A 457 4.54 -8.75 35.34
N VAL A 458 3.77 -8.38 34.31
CA VAL A 458 3.93 -7.13 33.56
C VAL A 458 2.73 -6.25 33.83
N THR A 459 2.98 -4.97 34.11
CA THR A 459 1.97 -3.92 34.13
C THR A 459 1.92 -3.26 32.76
N ASP A 460 0.80 -3.37 32.06
CA ASP A 460 0.60 -2.75 30.75
C ASP A 460 0.38 -1.23 30.89
N ALA A 461 0.40 -0.51 29.76
CA ALA A 461 0.24 0.95 29.72
C ALA A 461 -1.12 1.43 30.29
N ASP A 462 -2.16 0.60 30.26
CA ASP A 462 -3.48 0.90 30.83
C ASP A 462 -3.54 0.63 32.36
N GLY A 463 -2.43 0.21 32.97
CA GLY A 463 -2.33 -0.12 34.38
C GLY A 463 -2.84 -1.52 34.75
N SER A 464 -3.33 -2.30 33.78
CA SER A 464 -3.67 -3.70 34.01
C SER A 464 -2.42 -4.54 34.22
N THR A 465 -2.57 -5.68 34.92
CA THR A 465 -1.45 -6.58 35.19
C THR A 465 -1.72 -7.95 34.58
N ARG A 466 -0.72 -8.52 33.93
CA ARG A 466 -0.77 -9.87 33.37
C ARG A 466 0.41 -10.70 33.85
N SER A 467 0.15 -11.96 34.19
CA SER A 467 1.18 -12.94 34.51
C SER A 467 1.52 -13.73 33.26
N LEU A 468 2.80 -13.82 32.92
CA LEU A 468 3.32 -14.49 31.74
C LEU A 468 4.25 -15.63 32.15
N ALA A 469 4.05 -16.82 31.59
CA ALA A 469 4.86 -17.99 31.87
C ALA A 469 6.21 -17.90 31.13
N ILE A 470 7.25 -18.42 31.76
CA ILE A 470 8.55 -18.66 31.13
C ILE A 470 8.77 -20.16 31.08
N ASP A 471 9.03 -20.68 29.89
CA ASP A 471 9.33 -22.09 29.67
C ASP A 471 10.67 -22.26 28.91
N ALA A 472 11.02 -23.51 28.60
CA ALA A 472 12.28 -23.83 27.93
C ALA A 472 12.39 -23.27 26.50
N ASN A 473 11.27 -22.88 25.89
CA ASN A 473 11.22 -22.29 24.56
C ASN A 473 11.22 -20.75 24.59
N SER A 474 11.07 -20.13 25.77
CA SER A 474 11.08 -18.68 25.92
C SER A 474 12.45 -18.10 25.60
N LYS A 475 12.52 -17.22 24.60
CA LYS A 475 13.73 -16.47 24.23
C LYS A 475 13.73 -15.11 24.92
N LEU A 476 14.60 -14.95 25.92
CA LEU A 476 14.64 -13.75 26.76
C LEU A 476 15.96 -13.05 26.55
N ASN A 477 15.92 -11.82 26.03
CA ASN A 477 17.11 -11.06 25.70
C ASN A 477 17.05 -9.63 26.28
N ASP A 478 18.20 -8.99 26.42
CA ASP A 478 18.26 -7.54 26.63
C ASP A 478 18.23 -6.77 25.30
N CYS A 479 18.27 -5.43 25.34
CA CYS A 479 18.30 -4.60 24.13
C CYS A 479 19.59 -4.72 23.30
N ASN A 480 20.64 -5.39 23.79
CA ASN A 480 21.79 -5.76 22.98
C ASN A 480 21.59 -7.13 22.30
N GLY A 481 20.44 -7.78 22.55
CA GLY A 481 20.16 -9.12 22.07
C GLY A 481 20.89 -10.23 22.82
N GLU A 482 21.54 -9.90 23.94
CA GLU A 482 22.19 -10.88 24.79
C GLU A 482 21.15 -11.59 25.65
N SER A 483 21.28 -12.91 25.80
CA SER A 483 20.35 -13.67 26.62
C SER A 483 20.40 -13.20 28.07
N ILE A 484 19.23 -12.93 28.64
CA ILE A 484 19.10 -12.43 30.00
C ILE A 484 18.50 -13.49 30.92
N ALA A 485 19.13 -13.68 32.08
CA ALA A 485 18.58 -14.52 33.12
C ALA A 485 17.49 -13.75 33.89
N ILE A 486 16.35 -14.40 34.12
CA ILE A 486 15.26 -13.79 34.88
C ILE A 486 15.64 -13.71 36.36
N SER A 487 15.66 -12.48 36.89
CA SER A 487 15.95 -12.23 38.29
C SER A 487 15.18 -11.00 38.80
N ALA A 488 15.21 -10.79 40.11
CA ALA A 488 14.60 -9.63 40.74
C ALA A 488 15.17 -8.28 40.24
N SER A 489 16.34 -8.27 39.61
CA SER A 489 16.92 -7.04 39.02
C SER A 489 16.16 -6.52 37.80
N LEU A 490 15.24 -7.32 37.24
CA LEU A 490 14.39 -6.90 36.13
C LEU A 490 13.16 -6.11 36.59
N VAL A 491 12.86 -6.09 37.89
CA VAL A 491 11.71 -5.33 38.40
C VAL A 491 11.90 -3.83 38.13
N GLY A 492 10.90 -3.20 37.54
CA GLY A 492 10.91 -1.80 37.10
C GLY A 492 11.46 -1.59 35.69
N THR A 493 11.93 -2.63 35.01
CA THR A 493 12.39 -2.52 33.62
C THR A 493 11.23 -2.62 32.65
N THR A 494 11.30 -1.85 31.56
CA THR A 494 10.36 -1.99 30.44
C THR A 494 10.64 -3.31 29.72
N VAL A 495 9.59 -3.97 29.26
CA VAL A 495 9.65 -5.22 28.50
C VAL A 495 8.66 -5.17 27.36
N THR A 496 9.06 -5.68 26.20
CA THR A 496 8.18 -5.95 25.06
C THR A 496 8.37 -7.37 24.59
N GLY A 497 7.35 -7.99 24.01
CA GLY A 497 7.47 -9.36 23.52
C GLY A 497 6.20 -9.91 22.92
N VAL A 498 6.22 -11.21 22.66
CA VAL A 498 5.08 -11.98 22.15
C VAL A 498 4.83 -13.18 23.05
N VAL A 499 3.54 -13.42 23.33
CA VAL A 499 3.06 -14.53 24.15
C VAL A 499 2.18 -15.46 23.33
N LEU A 500 2.14 -16.71 23.75
CA LEU A 500 1.26 -17.75 23.26
C LEU A 500 0.06 -17.90 24.20
N ASN A 501 -1.11 -17.45 23.75
CA ASN A 501 -2.36 -17.42 24.51
C ASN A 501 -3.03 -18.79 24.68
N SER A 502 -2.60 -19.81 23.93
CA SER A 502 -3.11 -21.19 24.10
C SER A 502 -2.64 -21.87 25.39
N THR A 503 -1.80 -21.19 26.19
CA THR A 503 -1.33 -21.63 27.50
C THR A 503 -1.90 -20.73 28.61
N THR A 504 -2.05 -21.27 29.82
CA THR A 504 -2.54 -20.50 30.98
C THR A 504 -1.61 -20.71 32.18
N PRO A 505 -0.86 -19.68 32.64
CA PRO A 505 -0.76 -18.34 32.04
C PRO A 505 -0.14 -18.34 30.63
N PRO A 506 -0.37 -17.31 29.79
CA PRO A 506 0.23 -17.21 28.46
C PRO A 506 1.75 -17.30 28.52
N SER A 507 2.35 -18.15 27.68
CA SER A 507 3.79 -18.42 27.68
C SER A 507 4.54 -17.47 26.75
N ILE A 508 5.62 -16.88 27.24
CA ILE A 508 6.48 -15.99 26.45
C ILE A 508 7.17 -16.82 25.35
N GLN A 509 6.96 -16.43 24.10
CA GLN A 509 7.73 -16.95 22.97
C GLN A 509 9.07 -16.22 22.88
N TRP A 510 9.02 -14.89 22.92
CA TRP A 510 10.20 -14.05 23.06
C TRP A 510 9.88 -12.77 23.81
N ALA A 511 10.87 -12.22 24.52
CA ALA A 511 10.78 -10.93 25.17
C ALA A 511 12.14 -10.21 25.17
N THR A 512 12.08 -8.90 24.99
CA THR A 512 13.23 -7.99 25.10
C THR A 512 13.06 -7.11 26.33
N PHE A 513 14.02 -7.19 27.25
CA PHE A 513 14.07 -6.38 28.47
C PHE A 513 15.00 -5.18 28.26
N PHE A 514 14.49 -3.98 28.51
CA PHE A 514 15.22 -2.73 28.27
C PHE A 514 16.13 -2.36 29.45
N VAL A 515 17.06 -3.25 29.80
CA VAL A 515 17.99 -3.07 30.93
C VAL A 515 19.20 -2.21 30.54
N GLY A 516 19.24 -0.97 31.06
CA GLY A 516 20.34 -0.02 30.81
C GLY A 516 20.42 0.47 29.37
N CYS A 517 19.28 0.42 28.66
CA CYS A 517 19.16 0.81 27.27
C CYS A 517 18.83 2.30 27.15
N PRO A 518 19.24 2.96 26.06
CA PRO A 518 18.93 4.36 25.85
C PRO A 518 17.42 4.58 25.81
N VAL A 519 16.95 5.64 26.46
CA VAL A 519 15.55 6.07 26.41
C VAL A 519 15.44 7.05 25.27
N ILE A 520 14.90 6.59 24.15
CA ILE A 520 14.80 7.41 22.96
C ILE A 520 13.66 8.40 23.13
N VAL A 521 14.01 9.68 23.03
CA VAL A 521 13.06 10.80 22.95
C VAL A 521 13.17 11.45 21.59
N ASN A 522 12.04 11.94 21.12
CA ASN A 522 11.85 12.61 19.86
C ASN A 522 11.58 14.10 20.11
N GLU A 523 12.37 14.97 19.49
CA GLU A 523 12.20 16.41 19.63
C GLU A 523 12.22 17.11 18.28
N GLY A 524 11.15 17.87 18.05
CA GLY A 524 10.98 18.72 16.88
C GLY A 524 11.41 20.15 17.17
N GLY A 525 12.08 20.79 16.21
CA GLY A 525 12.51 22.18 16.38
C GLY A 525 13.10 22.79 15.12
N ILE A 526 13.60 24.01 15.25
CA ILE A 526 14.33 24.71 14.18
C ILE A 526 15.82 24.65 14.47
N ILE A 527 16.62 24.27 13.48
CA ILE A 527 18.09 24.27 13.60
C ILE A 527 18.58 25.70 13.84
N THR A 528 19.28 25.90 14.96
CA THR A 528 19.91 27.18 15.33
C THR A 528 21.43 27.15 15.23
N GLU A 529 22.05 25.97 15.28
CA GLU A 529 23.48 25.79 15.10
C GLU A 529 23.77 24.37 14.56
N VAL A 530 24.66 24.25 13.57
CA VAL A 530 25.19 22.97 13.07
C VAL A 530 26.71 23.02 13.16
N ARG A 531 27.30 22.02 13.83
CA ARG A 531 28.74 21.77 13.86
C ARG A 531 29.00 20.35 13.37
N ASP A 532 30.26 20.01 13.11
CA ASP A 532 30.62 18.65 12.67
C ASP A 532 30.22 17.57 13.68
N SER A 533 30.26 17.92 14.98
CA SER A 533 30.02 17.00 16.10
C SER A 533 28.74 17.28 16.90
N SER A 534 27.98 18.33 16.58
CA SER A 534 26.76 18.65 17.35
C SER A 534 25.73 19.43 16.53
N LEU A 535 24.48 19.28 16.93
CA LEU A 535 23.33 20.00 16.39
C LEU A 535 22.64 20.72 17.55
N THR A 536 22.39 22.01 17.40
CA THR A 536 21.53 22.76 18.32
C THR A 536 20.23 23.11 17.63
N LEU A 537 19.12 22.77 18.27
CA LEU A 537 17.78 23.12 17.81
C LEU A 537 17.06 23.96 18.87
N GLN A 538 16.15 24.80 18.39
CA GLN A 538 15.16 25.48 19.21
C GLN A 538 13.87 24.67 19.13
N GLY A 539 13.65 23.82 20.13
CA GLY A 539 12.46 22.99 20.27
C GLY A 539 11.39 23.67 21.13
N SER A 540 10.29 22.96 21.36
CA SER A 540 9.20 23.34 22.27
C SER A 540 9.66 23.43 23.73
N SER A 541 10.59 22.57 24.14
CA SER A 541 11.15 22.52 25.50
C SER A 541 12.18 23.62 25.77
N GLY A 542 12.64 24.30 24.71
CA GLY A 542 13.69 25.30 24.77
C GLY A 542 14.82 25.00 23.80
N ARG A 543 16.00 25.57 24.10
CA ARG A 543 17.21 25.31 23.32
C ARG A 543 17.79 23.96 23.75
N VAL A 544 17.96 23.05 22.80
CA VAL A 544 18.52 21.72 23.03
C VAL A 544 19.75 21.53 22.17
N GLU A 545 20.86 21.12 22.81
CA GLU A 545 22.11 20.77 22.16
C GLU A 545 22.27 19.25 22.16
N LEU A 546 22.39 18.67 20.97
CA LEU A 546 22.47 17.23 20.73
C LEU A 546 23.85 16.89 20.18
N GLN A 547 24.47 15.85 20.74
CA GLN A 547 25.80 15.41 20.32
C GLN A 547 25.66 14.39 19.19
N ARG A 548 26.34 14.63 18.06
CA ARG A 548 26.35 13.68 16.95
C ARG A 548 27.06 12.41 17.38
N SER A 549 26.37 11.26 17.27
CA SER A 549 26.99 9.95 17.48
C SER A 549 27.64 9.46 16.17
N SER A 550 28.48 8.44 16.27
CA SER A 550 29.01 7.73 15.09
C SER A 550 27.92 7.00 14.30
N TYR A 551 26.71 6.88 14.86
CA TYR A 551 25.57 6.19 14.25
C TYR A 551 24.46 7.16 13.82
N THR A 552 24.70 8.47 13.86
CA THR A 552 23.66 9.44 13.49
C THR A 552 23.33 9.36 12.00
N VAL A 553 22.06 9.09 11.69
CA VAL A 553 21.54 9.09 10.32
C VAL A 553 20.69 10.34 10.08
N VAL A 554 20.94 11.02 8.97
CA VAL A 554 20.16 12.18 8.53
C VAL A 554 19.26 11.73 7.39
N TYR A 555 18.00 12.15 7.44
CA TYR A 555 17.00 11.93 6.41
C TYR A 555 16.46 13.27 5.94
N ASP A 556 16.02 13.35 4.69
CA ASP A 556 15.22 14.48 4.22
C ASP A 556 13.72 14.32 4.54
N SER A 557 12.92 15.28 4.08
CA SER A 557 11.46 15.30 4.25
C SER A 557 10.73 14.19 3.47
N TYR A 558 11.41 13.48 2.58
CA TYR A 558 10.89 12.32 1.84
C TYR A 558 11.38 11.00 2.42
N THR A 559 11.98 11.01 3.62
CA THR A 559 12.56 9.85 4.30
C THR A 559 13.73 9.20 3.55
N MET A 560 14.38 9.93 2.65
CA MET A 560 15.59 9.46 1.98
C MET A 560 16.83 9.80 2.82
N PRO A 561 17.77 8.86 3.03
CA PRO A 561 19.02 9.15 3.73
C PRO A 561 19.84 10.24 3.01
N THR A 562 20.34 11.23 3.76
CA THR A 562 21.22 12.30 3.25
C THR A 562 22.44 12.50 4.15
N ASP A 563 23.42 13.29 3.66
CA ASP A 563 24.63 13.61 4.43
C ASP A 563 24.38 14.70 5.49
N TRP A 564 25.12 14.69 6.60
CA TRP A 564 25.05 15.71 7.65
C TRP A 564 25.27 17.14 7.14
N SER A 565 26.10 17.31 6.11
CA SER A 565 26.36 18.61 5.48
C SER A 565 25.14 19.21 4.79
N THR A 566 24.05 18.47 4.59
CA THR A 566 22.82 19.00 3.98
C THR A 566 21.96 19.80 4.96
N LEU A 567 22.22 19.71 6.28
CA LEU A 567 21.50 20.44 7.31
C LEU A 567 21.76 21.94 7.22
N ARG A 568 20.69 22.76 7.18
CA ARG A 568 20.82 24.23 7.11
C ARG A 568 20.23 24.90 8.34
N LEU A 569 20.82 26.03 8.72
CA LEU A 569 20.25 26.89 9.75
C LEU A 569 18.85 27.36 9.32
N GLY A 570 17.88 27.27 10.22
CA GLY A 570 16.49 27.63 9.94
C GLY A 570 15.63 26.48 9.43
N ASP A 571 16.19 25.32 9.11
CA ASP A 571 15.40 24.15 8.72
C ASP A 571 14.62 23.60 9.92
N SER A 572 13.38 23.16 9.69
CA SER A 572 12.66 22.34 10.65
C SER A 572 13.27 20.95 10.70
N VAL A 573 13.44 20.40 11.90
CA VAL A 573 13.95 19.06 12.12
C VAL A 573 13.08 18.29 13.09
N CYS A 574 13.06 16.97 12.91
CA CYS A 574 12.71 16.02 13.95
C CYS A 574 13.92 15.18 14.32
N THR A 575 14.25 15.09 15.60
CA THR A 575 15.44 14.39 16.10
C THR A 575 15.07 13.26 17.04
N TRP A 576 15.82 12.15 16.99
CA TRP A 576 15.74 11.06 17.97
C TRP A 576 17.08 10.95 18.67
N TYR A 577 17.06 11.07 19.99
CA TYR A 577 18.25 11.04 20.80
C TYR A 577 17.99 10.33 22.13
N ASP A 578 19.06 9.86 22.77
CA ASP A 578 18.96 9.31 24.12
C ASP A 578 18.76 10.44 25.15
N ASP A 579 17.68 10.39 25.90
CA ASP A 579 17.32 11.45 26.85
C ASP A 579 18.42 11.70 27.89
N ALA A 580 19.09 10.64 28.34
CA ALA A 580 20.12 10.72 29.37
C ALA A 580 21.44 11.30 28.86
N SER A 581 21.96 10.81 27.73
CA SER A 581 23.27 11.22 27.19
C SER A 581 23.20 12.35 26.15
N LYS A 582 22.01 12.68 25.66
CA LYS A 582 21.76 13.60 24.53
C LYS A 582 22.53 13.22 23.25
N LEU A 583 22.88 11.93 23.11
CA LEU A 583 23.46 11.38 21.89
C LEU A 583 22.38 11.25 20.81
N LEU A 584 22.64 11.87 19.68
CA LEU A 584 21.76 11.92 18.52
C LEU A 584 21.91 10.67 17.67
N TYR A 585 20.81 10.01 17.37
CA TYR A 585 20.80 8.81 16.53
C TYR A 585 20.14 9.06 15.17
N ARG A 586 19.15 9.96 15.11
CA ARG A 586 18.43 10.22 13.87
C ARG A 586 18.01 11.67 13.77
N ILE A 587 18.05 12.20 12.55
CA ILE A 587 17.47 13.50 12.19
C ILE A 587 16.62 13.33 10.93
N MET A 588 15.43 13.92 10.89
CA MET A 588 14.69 14.20 9.66
C MET A 588 14.68 15.70 9.43
N ALA A 589 15.34 16.16 8.38
CA ALA A 589 15.42 17.56 7.98
C ALA A 589 14.25 17.93 7.06
N GLY A 590 13.73 19.15 7.21
CA GLY A 590 12.57 19.65 6.46
C GLY A 590 11.23 19.07 6.91
N SER A 591 11.19 18.36 8.04
CA SER A 591 9.96 17.79 8.62
C SER A 591 9.80 18.19 10.09
N ALA A 592 8.57 18.40 10.53
CA ALA A 592 8.24 18.49 11.95
C ALA A 592 8.05 17.06 12.50
N CYS A 593 8.28 16.83 13.79
CA CYS A 593 7.98 15.53 14.38
C CYS A 593 6.48 15.21 14.25
N ALA A 594 6.13 14.34 13.30
CA ALA A 594 4.81 13.73 13.20
C ALA A 594 4.86 12.35 13.88
N SER A 595 3.91 12.06 14.77
CA SER A 595 3.89 10.82 15.57
C SER A 595 3.80 9.53 14.73
N SER A 596 3.27 9.58 13.50
CA SER A 596 3.23 8.42 12.61
C SER A 596 4.60 8.00 12.04
N GLU A 597 5.61 8.86 12.12
CA GLU A 597 6.97 8.57 11.64
C GLU A 597 7.92 8.09 12.75
N ALA A 598 7.48 8.18 14.02
CA ALA A 598 8.30 7.97 15.22
C ALA A 598 8.38 6.52 15.71
N ASP A 599 7.34 5.70 15.52
CA ASP A 599 7.22 4.38 16.17
C ASP A 599 7.30 3.16 15.24
N GLY A 600 7.74 3.35 13.99
CA GLY A 600 7.83 2.26 13.02
C GLY A 600 9.27 1.82 12.77
N ALA A 601 9.52 0.51 12.74
CA ALA A 601 10.73 -0.07 12.16
C ALA A 601 10.98 0.56 10.78
N LYS A 602 12.10 1.26 10.61
CA LYS A 602 12.42 1.92 9.33
C LYS A 602 13.30 1.04 8.48
N GLN A 603 12.88 0.88 7.23
CA GLN A 603 13.63 0.15 6.22
C GLN A 603 14.80 0.99 5.74
N MET A 604 15.99 0.43 5.79
CA MET A 604 17.24 1.03 5.33
C MET A 604 17.85 0.10 4.29
N VAL A 605 17.99 0.60 3.05
CA VAL A 605 18.56 -0.17 1.95
C VAL A 605 19.98 0.30 1.68
N GLY A 606 20.92 -0.64 1.57
CA GLY A 606 22.33 -0.34 1.31
C GLY A 606 23.10 -1.56 0.82
N MET A 607 24.38 -1.33 0.50
CA MET A 607 25.33 -2.36 0.09
C MET A 607 26.18 -2.76 1.29
N VAL A 608 26.28 -4.04 1.62
CA VAL A 608 27.14 -4.52 2.71
C VAL A 608 28.58 -4.11 2.43
N THR A 609 29.23 -3.42 3.37
CA THR A 609 30.67 -3.13 3.31
C THR A 609 31.45 -4.12 4.17
N SER A 610 30.92 -4.45 5.35
CA SER A 610 31.44 -5.48 6.24
C SER A 610 30.35 -6.17 7.05
N SER A 611 30.54 -7.44 7.38
CA SER A 611 29.65 -8.22 8.25
C SER A 611 30.50 -9.01 9.26
N SER A 612 30.02 -9.12 10.50
CA SER A 612 30.63 -9.91 11.58
C SER A 612 29.56 -10.41 12.54
N SER A 613 29.88 -11.39 13.40
CA SER A 613 28.91 -12.13 14.24
C SER A 613 28.05 -11.29 15.20
N GLY A 614 28.23 -9.97 15.26
CA GLY A 614 27.35 -9.05 16.00
C GLY A 614 27.15 -7.69 15.33
N GLU A 615 27.64 -7.49 14.10
CA GLU A 615 27.62 -6.19 13.44
C GLU A 615 27.53 -6.31 11.92
N LEU A 616 26.67 -5.50 11.31
CA LEU A 616 26.50 -5.36 9.87
C LEU A 616 26.68 -3.89 9.48
N THR A 617 27.64 -3.62 8.60
CA THR A 617 27.86 -2.29 8.04
C THR A 617 27.39 -2.27 6.60
N ILE A 618 26.60 -1.26 6.24
CA ILE A 618 26.10 -1.03 4.89
C ILE A 618 26.43 0.38 4.44
N GLU A 619 26.67 0.58 3.15
CA GLU A 619 26.82 1.88 2.50
C GLU A 619 25.55 2.23 1.72
N ASN A 620 25.06 3.46 1.89
CA ASN A 620 23.95 4.01 1.12
C ASN A 620 24.27 5.45 0.66
N ALA A 621 23.28 6.16 0.11
CA ALA A 621 23.44 7.54 -0.37
C ALA A 621 23.81 8.57 0.73
N ALA A 622 23.62 8.24 2.02
CA ALA A 622 24.03 9.04 3.17
C ALA A 622 25.42 8.67 3.73
N GLY A 623 26.01 7.56 3.27
CA GLY A 623 27.30 7.05 3.73
C GLY A 623 27.22 5.67 4.38
N GLU A 624 28.25 5.32 5.15
CA GLU A 624 28.31 4.05 5.89
C GLU A 624 27.46 4.11 7.16
N MET A 625 26.66 3.07 7.39
CA MET A 625 25.84 2.86 8.58
C MET A 625 26.10 1.47 9.13
N SER A 626 26.15 1.36 10.46
CA SER A 626 26.38 0.10 11.15
C SER A 626 25.20 -0.29 12.04
N PHE A 627 24.83 -1.57 11.99
CA PHE A 627 23.74 -2.20 12.72
C PHE A 627 24.25 -3.31 13.61
N ALA A 628 23.77 -3.37 14.85
CA ALA A 628 24.00 -4.52 15.71
C ALA A 628 23.14 -5.69 15.23
N LEU A 629 23.78 -6.86 15.06
CA LEU A 629 23.11 -8.12 14.79
C LEU A 629 22.94 -8.89 16.10
N THR A 630 21.73 -9.38 16.35
CA THR A 630 21.37 -10.08 17.58
C THR A 630 20.79 -11.45 17.30
N ASN A 631 20.61 -12.26 18.35
CA ASN A 631 19.90 -13.54 18.24
C ASN A 631 18.42 -13.40 17.82
N ASN A 632 17.86 -12.20 17.93
CA ASN A 632 16.51 -11.87 17.51
C ASN A 632 16.45 -11.29 16.09
N THR A 633 17.60 -10.98 15.48
CA THR A 633 17.64 -10.44 14.12
C THR A 633 17.24 -11.53 13.13
N SER A 634 16.09 -11.33 12.48
CA SER A 634 15.66 -12.21 11.40
C SER A 634 16.48 -11.93 10.14
N MET A 635 17.25 -12.91 9.66
CA MET A 635 18.06 -12.77 8.45
C MET A 635 17.49 -13.67 7.38
N LEU A 636 16.98 -13.07 6.31
CA LEU A 636 16.25 -13.74 5.26
C LEU A 636 16.71 -13.22 3.89
N THR A 637 16.58 -13.99 2.83
CA THR A 637 16.60 -13.45 1.46
C THR A 637 15.24 -12.82 1.14
N THR A 638 15.10 -12.11 0.02
CA THR A 638 13.77 -11.68 -0.48
C THR A 638 12.82 -12.86 -0.72
N ASN A 639 13.36 -14.05 -1.02
CA ASN A 639 12.63 -15.33 -1.04
C ASN A 639 12.38 -15.99 0.34
N ASN A 640 12.55 -15.27 1.46
CA ASN A 640 12.42 -15.79 2.83
C ASN A 640 13.31 -17.01 3.19
N ALA A 641 14.38 -17.28 2.44
CA ALA A 641 15.36 -18.29 2.82
C ALA A 641 16.23 -17.76 3.99
N PRO A 642 16.46 -18.55 5.06
CA PRO A 642 17.30 -18.12 6.17
C PRO A 642 18.73 -17.86 5.71
N VAL A 643 19.29 -16.72 6.10
CA VAL A 643 20.68 -16.32 5.80
C VAL A 643 21.47 -16.24 7.08
N SER A 644 22.69 -16.78 7.07
CA SER A 644 23.65 -16.60 8.16
C SER A 644 24.50 -15.35 7.94
N VAL A 645 24.99 -14.75 9.03
CA VAL A 645 25.90 -13.59 8.94
C VAL A 645 27.14 -13.89 8.08
N SER A 646 27.66 -15.12 8.15
CA SER A 646 28.80 -15.57 7.35
C SER A 646 28.54 -15.59 5.84
N GLU A 647 27.27 -15.61 5.44
CA GLU A 647 26.86 -15.55 4.04
C GLU A 647 26.64 -14.12 3.56
N LEU A 648 26.78 -13.09 4.41
CA LEU A 648 26.77 -11.69 3.99
C LEU A 648 28.18 -11.30 3.54
N SER A 649 28.39 -11.09 2.24
CA SER A 649 29.67 -10.59 1.71
C SER A 649 29.59 -9.12 1.36
N SER A 650 30.75 -8.45 1.36
CA SER A 650 30.87 -7.10 0.82
C SER A 650 30.31 -7.03 -0.61
N GLY A 651 29.53 -5.99 -0.90
CA GLY A 651 28.83 -5.79 -2.18
C GLY A 651 27.45 -6.44 -2.28
N MET A 652 26.95 -7.14 -1.26
CA MET A 652 25.55 -7.62 -1.24
C MET A 652 24.58 -6.48 -0.96
N ARG A 653 23.45 -6.43 -1.67
CA ARG A 653 22.40 -5.46 -1.36
C ARG A 653 21.49 -6.02 -0.28
N VAL A 654 21.28 -5.26 0.78
CA VAL A 654 20.44 -5.64 1.92
C VAL A 654 19.46 -4.54 2.27
N SER A 655 18.30 -4.95 2.75
CA SER A 655 17.29 -4.11 3.38
C SER A 655 17.27 -4.45 4.86
N VAL A 656 17.66 -3.51 5.71
CA VAL A 656 17.68 -3.67 7.16
C VAL A 656 16.49 -2.92 7.75
N MET A 657 15.67 -3.59 8.55
CA MET A 657 14.70 -2.92 9.41
C MET A 657 15.27 -2.79 10.81
N SER A 658 15.09 -1.61 11.41
CA SER A 658 15.52 -1.32 12.78
C SER A 658 14.46 -0.48 13.48
N ASP A 659 14.11 -0.88 14.70
CA ASP A 659 13.15 -0.21 15.59
C ASP A 659 13.72 0.07 16.99
N SER A 660 14.94 -0.40 17.27
CA SER A 660 15.55 -0.35 18.59
C SER A 660 17.04 0.00 18.51
N TYR A 661 17.62 0.35 19.66
CA TYR A 661 19.03 0.71 19.80
C TYR A 661 19.66 -0.08 20.95
N ASN A 662 20.90 -0.50 20.76
CA ASN A 662 21.66 -1.16 21.81
C ASN A 662 22.20 -0.13 22.83
N ARG A 663 22.91 -0.59 23.88
CA ARG A 663 23.45 0.31 24.93
C ARG A 663 24.46 1.36 24.42
N ARG A 664 25.06 1.16 23.24
CA ARG A 664 25.98 2.11 22.60
C ARG A 664 25.25 3.11 21.70
N GLY A 665 23.94 2.99 21.58
CA GLY A 665 23.15 3.80 20.66
C GLY A 665 23.27 3.37 19.20
N GLN A 666 23.82 2.17 18.94
CA GLN A 666 23.84 1.58 17.61
C GLN A 666 22.46 0.98 17.30
N PRO A 667 21.89 1.21 16.10
CA PRO A 667 20.64 0.60 15.68
C PRO A 667 20.73 -0.93 15.72
N VAL A 668 19.70 -1.59 16.25
CA VAL A 668 19.59 -3.06 16.30
C VAL A 668 18.70 -3.52 15.16
N ALA A 669 19.25 -4.35 14.28
CA ALA A 669 18.48 -4.90 13.17
C ALA A 669 17.41 -5.85 13.70
N SER A 670 16.13 -5.55 13.47
CA SER A 670 15.01 -6.47 13.72
C SER A 670 14.91 -7.50 12.58
N SER A 671 15.13 -7.05 11.34
CA SER A 671 15.31 -7.93 10.19
C SER A 671 16.38 -7.42 9.22
N VAL A 672 17.03 -8.36 8.54
CA VAL A 672 17.93 -8.12 7.41
C VAL A 672 17.42 -8.98 6.26
N THR A 673 16.88 -8.34 5.24
CA THR A 673 16.49 -8.97 3.99
C THR A 673 17.61 -8.80 2.98
N VAL A 674 18.29 -9.89 2.62
CA VAL A 674 19.26 -9.92 1.53
C VAL A 674 18.51 -9.84 0.23
N MET A 675 18.57 -8.67 -0.40
CA MET A 675 17.94 -8.38 -1.68
C MET A 675 18.75 -8.94 -2.84
N MET A 676 20.05 -9.21 -2.62
CA MET A 676 20.95 -9.80 -3.62
C MET A 676 22.06 -10.61 -2.94
N SER A 677 22.16 -11.91 -3.23
CA SER A 677 23.44 -12.61 -3.19
C SER A 677 24.32 -12.05 -4.34
N PRO A 678 25.66 -12.08 -4.30
CA PRO A 678 26.53 -11.60 -5.38
C PRO A 678 26.30 -12.34 -6.72
N THR A 679 25.38 -13.29 -6.75
CA THR A 679 24.91 -13.97 -7.96
C THR A 679 23.39 -14.04 -8.14
N SER A 680 22.57 -13.26 -7.43
CA SER A 680 21.11 -13.28 -7.63
C SER A 680 20.47 -11.90 -7.56
N VAL A 681 19.82 -11.52 -8.64
CA VAL A 681 18.87 -10.41 -8.73
C VAL A 681 17.58 -10.91 -8.09
N ASP A 682 17.09 -10.24 -7.06
CA ASP A 682 15.82 -10.60 -6.45
C ASP A 682 14.76 -9.51 -6.70
N GLU A 683 13.60 -10.01 -7.09
CA GLU A 683 12.39 -9.32 -7.48
C GLU A 683 11.38 -9.50 -6.34
N GLU A 684 10.90 -8.42 -5.72
CA GLU A 684 9.55 -8.44 -5.15
C GLU A 684 9.03 -7.02 -4.89
N SER A 685 7.93 -6.66 -5.55
CA SER A 685 6.79 -5.98 -4.92
C SER A 685 5.61 -5.96 -5.90
N ALA A 686 4.48 -6.47 -5.44
CA ALA A 686 3.21 -6.47 -6.15
C ALA A 686 2.63 -5.05 -6.35
N SER A 687 1.71 -4.97 -7.33
CA SER A 687 0.68 -3.94 -7.56
C SER A 687 1.07 -2.79 -8.52
N PRO A 688 0.09 -2.09 -9.11
CA PRO A 688 -1.04 -2.50 -9.95
C PRO A 688 -0.72 -2.21 -11.43
N ALA A 689 -1.69 -2.36 -12.33
CA ALA A 689 -1.57 -1.95 -13.74
C ALA A 689 -0.91 -0.57 -13.88
N VAL A 690 0.18 -0.50 -14.66
CA VAL A 690 0.74 0.79 -15.07
C VAL A 690 -0.25 1.43 -16.04
N VAL A 691 -1.09 2.32 -15.53
CA VAL A 691 -1.78 3.31 -16.36
C VAL A 691 -0.74 4.36 -16.74
N VAL A 692 -0.12 4.20 -17.91
CA VAL A 692 0.65 5.28 -18.52
C VAL A 692 -0.35 6.26 -19.12
N SER A 693 -0.69 7.30 -18.37
CA SER A 693 -1.41 8.45 -18.92
C SER A 693 -0.40 9.31 -19.69
N PRO A 694 -0.56 9.57 -21.00
CA PRO A 694 0.27 10.55 -21.67
C PRO A 694 -0.04 11.93 -21.10
N ASN A 695 0.99 12.64 -20.65
CA ASN A 695 0.96 14.10 -20.71
C ASN A 695 1.11 14.47 -22.20
N PRO A 696 0.15 15.17 -22.83
CA PRO A 696 0.20 15.57 -24.25
C PRO A 696 1.30 16.58 -24.61
N ALA A 697 2.27 16.86 -23.73
CA ALA A 697 3.33 17.85 -23.93
C ALA A 697 4.77 17.30 -23.85
N SER A 698 4.99 15.97 -23.85
CA SER A 698 6.33 15.39 -23.72
C SER A 698 6.64 14.36 -24.81
N ASP A 699 7.71 14.63 -25.58
CA ASP A 699 8.38 13.69 -26.49
C ASP A 699 9.10 12.53 -25.77
N ASN A 700 9.09 12.56 -24.44
CA ASN A 700 9.77 11.61 -23.58
C ASN A 700 8.77 10.72 -22.86
N VAL A 701 9.03 9.42 -22.90
CA VAL A 701 8.37 8.40 -22.09
C VAL A 701 9.29 8.06 -20.93
N THR A 702 8.80 8.24 -19.71
CA THR A 702 9.50 7.78 -18.51
C THR A 702 8.99 6.40 -18.16
N PHE A 703 9.87 5.41 -18.22
CA PHE A 703 9.61 4.10 -17.64
C PHE A 703 9.82 4.23 -16.14
N GLY A 704 8.80 3.89 -15.35
CA GLY A 704 8.97 3.69 -13.91
C GLY A 704 9.92 2.52 -13.72
N ASN A 705 11.22 2.80 -13.68
CA ASN A 705 12.27 1.83 -13.40
C ASN A 705 12.28 1.62 -11.89
N THR A 706 12.14 0.37 -11.46
CA THR A 706 12.33 -0.02 -10.06
C THR A 706 13.81 -0.30 -9.77
N LEU A 707 14.68 -0.40 -10.80
CA LEU A 707 16.11 -0.68 -10.66
C LEU A 707 17.00 0.19 -11.60
N PRO A 708 18.14 0.73 -11.12
CA PRO A 708 19.14 1.38 -11.98
C PRO A 708 19.77 0.39 -12.98
N GLY A 709 19.77 0.71 -14.27
CA GLY A 709 20.37 -0.11 -15.34
C GLY A 709 19.45 -1.13 -16.01
N GLU A 710 18.17 -1.18 -15.64
CA GLU A 710 17.15 -2.06 -16.25
C GLU A 710 17.06 -1.85 -17.76
N ILE A 711 17.29 -2.91 -18.55
CA ILE A 711 17.21 -2.83 -20.00
C ILE A 711 15.76 -2.98 -20.47
N VAL A 712 15.24 -1.91 -21.06
CA VAL A 712 13.93 -1.87 -21.69
C VAL A 712 14.09 -2.09 -23.19
N THR A 713 13.36 -3.06 -23.74
CA THR A 713 13.33 -3.37 -25.17
C THR A 713 11.93 -3.13 -25.73
N LEU A 714 11.82 -2.33 -26.78
CA LEU A 714 10.56 -2.15 -27.50
C LEU A 714 10.58 -2.97 -28.77
N PHE A 715 9.50 -3.70 -28.98
CA PHE A 715 9.19 -4.38 -30.22
C PHE A 715 8.05 -3.66 -30.94
N ASP A 716 8.18 -3.52 -32.26
CA ASP A 716 7.05 -3.14 -33.10
C ASP A 716 6.03 -4.29 -33.19
N GLN A 717 4.90 -3.98 -33.83
CA GLN A 717 3.78 -4.90 -34.01
C GLN A 717 4.07 -6.08 -34.96
N ARG A 718 5.27 -6.12 -35.55
CA ARG A 718 5.77 -7.22 -36.40
C ARG A 718 6.82 -8.06 -35.66
N GLY A 719 7.11 -7.75 -34.39
CA GLY A 719 8.13 -8.43 -33.60
C GLY A 719 9.55 -7.96 -33.87
N ASN A 720 9.76 -6.87 -34.63
CA ASN A 720 11.09 -6.31 -34.80
C ASN A 720 11.45 -5.46 -33.59
N ARG A 721 12.67 -5.65 -33.08
CA ARG A 721 13.22 -4.79 -32.04
C ARG A 721 13.49 -3.39 -32.62
N VAL A 722 12.76 -2.39 -32.14
CA VAL A 722 12.86 -0.99 -32.61
C VAL A 722 13.65 -0.09 -31.67
N LEU A 723 13.73 -0.43 -30.38
CA LEU A 723 14.49 0.32 -29.39
C LEU A 723 14.97 -0.61 -28.27
N ARG A 724 16.17 -0.38 -27.76
CA ARG A 724 16.72 -1.03 -26.57
C ARG A 724 17.51 0.00 -25.78
N THR A 725 17.20 0.18 -24.51
CA THR A 725 17.71 1.29 -23.71
C THR A 725 17.70 0.95 -22.23
N ASP A 726 18.68 1.43 -21.49
CA ASP A 726 18.80 1.38 -20.02
C ASP A 726 18.42 2.73 -19.36
N ALA A 727 18.17 3.76 -20.16
CA ALA A 727 17.73 5.07 -19.69
C ALA A 727 16.28 5.04 -19.17
N GLN A 728 16.06 5.64 -18.00
CA GLN A 728 14.75 5.76 -17.34
C GLN A 728 13.76 6.61 -18.15
N THR A 729 14.26 7.64 -18.81
CA THR A 729 13.47 8.53 -19.66
C THR A 729 14.01 8.45 -21.08
N VAL A 730 13.14 8.11 -22.02
CA VAL A 730 13.52 7.86 -23.41
C VAL A 730 12.73 8.77 -24.33
N ASN A 731 13.44 9.46 -25.21
CA ASN A 731 12.83 10.24 -26.26
C ASN A 731 12.31 9.29 -27.35
N VAL A 732 11.00 9.34 -27.61
CA VAL A 732 10.33 8.45 -28.57
C VAL A 732 9.99 9.15 -29.89
N THR A 733 10.60 10.31 -30.18
CA THR A 733 10.41 11.06 -31.44
C THR A 733 10.92 10.34 -32.68
N THR A 734 11.79 9.35 -32.51
CA THR A 734 12.30 8.52 -33.60
C THR A 734 11.39 7.34 -33.93
N LEU A 735 10.43 7.02 -33.05
CA LEU A 735 9.47 5.93 -33.23
C LEU A 735 8.19 6.45 -33.90
N ALA A 736 7.69 5.76 -34.92
CA ALA A 736 6.42 6.13 -35.56
C ALA A 736 5.26 6.12 -34.55
N PRO A 737 4.19 6.91 -34.77
CA PRO A 737 2.94 6.73 -34.03
C PRO A 737 2.45 5.29 -34.20
N GLY A 738 2.08 4.64 -33.09
CA GLY A 738 1.77 3.22 -33.08
C GLY A 738 1.84 2.60 -31.69
N ILE A 739 1.47 1.32 -31.62
CA ILE A 739 1.56 0.54 -30.40
C ILE A 739 2.89 -0.21 -30.41
N TYR A 740 3.50 -0.35 -29.24
CA TYR A 740 4.77 -1.03 -29.04
C TYR A 740 4.64 -1.98 -27.84
N THR A 741 5.24 -3.15 -27.97
CA THR A 741 5.39 -4.09 -26.84
C THR A 741 6.66 -3.71 -26.11
N VAL A 742 6.52 -3.29 -24.86
CA VAL A 742 7.63 -2.98 -23.97
C VAL A 742 7.98 -4.25 -23.21
N VAL A 743 9.14 -4.82 -23.47
CA VAL A 743 9.66 -5.98 -22.76
C VAL A 743 10.79 -5.49 -21.87
N ARG A 744 10.61 -5.66 -20.57
CA ARG A 744 11.62 -5.36 -19.55
C ARG A 744 12.49 -6.59 -19.31
N GLU A 745 13.70 -6.38 -18.82
CA GLU A 745 14.67 -7.43 -18.51
C GLU A 745 14.15 -8.44 -17.46
N ASN A 746 13.27 -7.99 -16.56
CA ASN A 746 12.53 -8.82 -15.59
C ASN A 746 11.38 -9.65 -16.21
N GLY A 747 11.27 -9.69 -17.54
CA GLY A 747 10.27 -10.49 -18.24
C GLY A 747 8.85 -9.93 -18.24
N THR A 748 8.60 -8.74 -17.68
CA THR A 748 7.30 -8.07 -17.72
C THR A 748 7.06 -7.44 -19.09
N ALA A 749 5.92 -7.77 -19.71
CA ALA A 749 5.50 -7.17 -20.98
C ALA A 749 4.42 -6.10 -20.73
N GLY A 750 4.73 -4.85 -21.04
CA GLY A 750 3.80 -3.73 -21.03
C GLY A 750 3.44 -3.28 -22.45
N ARG A 751 2.37 -2.49 -22.57
CA ARG A 751 1.97 -1.88 -23.83
C ARG A 751 2.27 -0.39 -23.79
N LEU A 752 3.06 0.10 -24.73
CA LEU A 752 3.25 1.53 -24.96
C LEU A 752 2.46 1.94 -26.18
N VAL A 753 1.69 3.02 -26.07
CA VAL A 753 0.97 3.62 -27.20
C VAL A 753 1.57 5.00 -27.46
N ILE A 754 2.19 5.17 -28.61
CA ILE A 754 2.69 6.47 -29.07
C ILE A 754 1.61 7.06 -29.96
N VAL A 755 0.97 8.11 -29.46
CA VAL A 755 0.01 8.94 -30.21
C VAL A 755 0.70 10.28 -30.46
N ARG A 756 0.70 10.77 -31.70
CA ARG A 756 1.18 12.12 -32.05
C ARG A 756 0.07 12.91 -32.69
#